data_AF-A0A978TIV5-F1
#
_entry.id   AF-A0A978TIV5-F1
#
_cell.length_a   1.000
_cell.length_b   1.000
_cell.length_c   1.000
_cell.angle_alpha   90.00
_cell.angle_beta   90.00
_cell.angle_gamma   90.00
#
_symmetry.space_group_name_H-M   'P 1'
#
loop_
_entity.id
_entity.type
_entity.pdbx_description
1 polymer ?
#
loop_
_entity_poly.entity_id
_entity_poly.type
_entity_poly.pdbx_seq_one_letter_code
_entity_poly.pdbx_strand_id
1 'polypeptide(L)'
;MPSDNPADSERSYHLYYYLCACLAFTQKSNGEINAKGIEDLLGKNELRRFVKALLQDDLSPREKQERLRRLSRNTTTGDVVKLLRNLRQGLQKAYQDFELPHTRVLTPGDILTALHKLVELAPKERTALGLQAGDGLTLLQRSLLILQTVGGLENYEMLLRIYKAAVGLDFARAEVPLENLGAVDALIAQVVKQSLDSFLPTQNTRKAANAAVQRRDDTLKQLTRKAQREVRRLLARSGNQQLSNSGDAIINSYVRQYLQPAFVTKLAQSIVANERLTDQFPVYLKRITFMPSGPLPFPDKELDGLPQSSDPYPPLLHPALRELDQSVRRAPYPDLPGPGDYELASQEATQVVVEFYIKVPETYVPLIGDVLGRLGSKNRRRIDFSVSSTGIGGALSHVIKVINKTLLQDIPCLGEYFPIAHDVTSTQAIIRDNVASPVWAHSLVKLCRRQLLGETLNACQDDQFRNYEDFSFGDPIGHGDYCGFDFILAQAQASLQARLQAIRNAGIRPDRYIQQLCQRVERSQVMQDAWTCLRGYPFSSLAMVGMVEQSLLPEGPEATGPLQNMASDVVFDAYLSIAEALLDEGVYRPVRAYLTRLEILDRFVEQGLETSPAEAEPFEVFSGALVIRYLLCLANYYYLYDTSDSDPQYLPPRCQVDVNRDILVQQAWKTLDLAQRHISLRLRKYVVLNEVSQGTFHPHYLLLSRVAFLRAKLLLFFPRRVSHDDTCLPTENFTRQQPRTEASIHWGRLYLAEKARLYAAADGDSEVYACYAAIQAWIYLIAAYTRDENLNLAKPGDGNRSRQLNPKQCLDWARRLRNHALITYAETGRHCYYQIKEKSGLSKDDGDEFGVYYIEKIPPIYETRGEQYAQLSQSATELLVLDMSLLAINPKDLPKVSPYHPSQNIYLFGTNACYLFFIRGLFMLCSNGASEFDDDAGGEGIDWNAKLLHATRLLNTAWALAEEGGMVEKYEQDGKETYRLTRSFNCNGNRSGTANSVSFPEINSIRDLYPRRISEIADLGKLFAAACLVLRLPLVSMGDRPSLNADIDALLSSLHSSYSLQHSHTHQELLQHQRRYNGHLERYADQAVNCLQRYQRSTSPAEEVAKTRNNLVKELFEIMLSG
;
A
#
# COMPACT_ATOMS: atom_id res chain seq x y z
N MET A 1 -31.99 -41.58 23.52
CA MET A 1 -31.79 -40.12 23.44
C MET A 1 -30.79 -39.88 22.33
N PRO A 2 -31.13 -39.29 21.17
CA PRO A 2 -30.13 -38.93 20.19
C PRO A 2 -29.28 -37.83 20.81
N SER A 3 -27.99 -38.07 20.97
CA SER A 3 -27.00 -37.07 21.35
C SER A 3 -27.07 -35.91 20.37
N ASP A 4 -27.24 -34.68 20.87
CA ASP A 4 -27.16 -33.46 20.07
C ASP A 4 -25.77 -33.40 19.40
N ASN A 5 -25.65 -33.84 18.15
CA ASN A 5 -24.41 -33.72 17.40
C ASN A 5 -24.30 -32.28 16.85
N PRO A 6 -23.38 -31.44 17.34
CA PRO A 6 -23.25 -30.05 16.90
C PRO A 6 -23.03 -29.91 15.38
N ALA A 7 -22.42 -30.92 14.73
CA ALA A 7 -22.16 -30.92 13.29
C ALA A 7 -23.45 -30.92 12.44
N ASP A 8 -24.51 -31.63 12.86
CA ASP A 8 -25.78 -31.67 12.13
C ASP A 8 -26.53 -30.32 12.19
N SER A 9 -26.34 -29.57 13.28
CA SER A 9 -26.87 -28.22 13.44
C SER A 9 -26.17 -27.23 12.50
N GLU A 10 -24.85 -27.30 12.37
CA GLU A 10 -24.08 -26.44 11.46
C GLU A 10 -24.37 -26.75 9.99
N ARG A 11 -24.46 -28.04 9.60
CA ARG A 11 -24.90 -28.44 8.25
C ARG A 11 -26.28 -27.87 7.92
N SER A 12 -27.23 -28.03 8.83
CA SER A 12 -28.59 -27.50 8.66
C SER A 12 -28.58 -25.97 8.52
N TYR A 13 -27.80 -25.27 9.34
CA TYR A 13 -27.64 -23.81 9.23
C TYR A 13 -27.15 -23.39 7.85
N HIS A 14 -26.03 -23.95 7.38
CA HIS A 14 -25.45 -23.58 6.07
C HIS A 14 -26.38 -23.91 4.90
N LEU A 15 -27.09 -25.04 4.96
CA LEU A 15 -28.09 -25.41 3.98
C LEU A 15 -29.24 -24.39 3.91
N TYR A 16 -29.89 -24.11 5.04
CA TYR A 16 -31.05 -23.21 5.05
C TYR A 16 -30.65 -21.77 4.79
N TYR A 17 -29.45 -21.36 5.22
CA TYR A 17 -28.87 -20.08 4.85
C TYR A 17 -28.69 -20.00 3.33
N TYR A 18 -28.08 -21.00 2.69
CA TYR A 18 -27.92 -21.03 1.23
C TYR A 18 -29.27 -20.98 0.49
N LEU A 19 -30.25 -21.79 0.93
CA LEU A 19 -31.60 -21.80 0.34
C LEU A 19 -32.30 -20.43 0.48
N CYS A 20 -32.27 -19.82 1.67
CA CYS A 20 -32.98 -18.58 1.95
C CYS A 20 -32.26 -17.32 1.43
N ALA A 21 -30.95 -17.22 1.63
CA ALA A 21 -30.13 -16.05 1.31
C ALA A 21 -29.74 -16.01 -0.16
N CYS A 22 -29.34 -17.15 -0.75
CA CYS A 22 -28.79 -17.19 -2.10
C CYS A 22 -29.87 -17.45 -3.16
N LEU A 23 -30.82 -18.35 -2.88
CA LEU A 23 -31.73 -18.87 -3.92
C LEU A 23 -33.15 -18.30 -3.85
N ALA A 24 -33.76 -18.28 -2.65
CA ALA A 24 -35.18 -17.93 -2.47
C ALA A 24 -35.42 -16.50 -1.98
N PHE A 25 -34.38 -15.67 -1.83
CA PHE A 25 -34.47 -14.37 -1.18
C PHE A 25 -35.48 -13.44 -1.85
N THR A 26 -36.37 -12.82 -1.07
CA THR A 26 -37.30 -11.78 -1.52
C THR A 26 -37.38 -10.62 -0.53
N GLN A 27 -37.72 -9.43 -1.03
CA GLN A 27 -37.89 -8.22 -0.22
C GLN A 27 -39.22 -7.54 -0.48
N LYS A 28 -39.65 -6.76 0.51
CA LYS A 28 -40.74 -5.80 0.38
C LYS A 28 -40.22 -4.49 -0.23
N SER A 29 -41.12 -3.63 -0.67
CA SER A 29 -40.80 -2.30 -1.21
C SER A 29 -40.08 -1.38 -0.23
N ASN A 30 -40.23 -1.59 1.08
CA ASN A 30 -39.53 -0.87 2.14
C ASN A 30 -38.12 -1.40 2.45
N GLY A 31 -37.61 -2.37 1.68
CA GLY A 31 -36.27 -2.96 1.87
C GLY A 31 -36.19 -4.04 2.95
N GLU A 32 -37.28 -4.33 3.68
CA GLU A 32 -37.31 -5.41 4.66
C GLU A 32 -37.31 -6.80 3.99
N ILE A 33 -36.74 -7.78 4.69
CA ILE A 33 -36.82 -9.19 4.32
C ILE A 33 -38.28 -9.63 4.26
N ASN A 34 -38.72 -10.11 3.09
CA ASN A 34 -40.06 -10.66 2.91
C ASN A 34 -40.08 -12.14 3.33
N ALA A 35 -40.09 -12.38 4.63
CA ALA A 35 -40.09 -13.75 5.17
C ALA A 35 -41.27 -14.60 4.67
N LYS A 36 -42.42 -13.97 4.38
CA LYS A 36 -43.57 -14.64 3.78
C LYS A 36 -43.33 -14.99 2.30
N GLY A 37 -42.74 -14.08 1.51
CA GLY A 37 -42.36 -14.38 0.13
C GLY A 37 -41.32 -15.49 0.01
N ILE A 38 -40.34 -15.54 0.92
CA ILE A 38 -39.35 -16.63 1.00
C ILE A 38 -40.03 -17.96 1.36
N GLU A 39 -40.96 -17.93 2.32
CA GLU A 39 -41.81 -19.08 2.69
C GLU A 39 -42.62 -19.58 1.50
N ASP A 40 -43.32 -18.68 0.79
CA ASP A 40 -44.19 -19.01 -0.34
C ASP A 40 -43.38 -19.65 -1.48
N LEU A 41 -42.14 -19.20 -1.72
CA LEU A 41 -41.24 -19.78 -2.72
C LEU A 41 -40.71 -21.17 -2.31
N LEU A 42 -40.38 -21.37 -1.03
CA LEU A 42 -39.82 -22.63 -0.53
C LEU A 42 -40.92 -23.67 -0.18
N GLY A 43 -42.15 -23.22 0.07
CA GLY A 43 -43.31 -24.05 0.40
C GLY A 43 -43.22 -24.76 1.76
N LYS A 44 -42.64 -24.12 2.79
CA LYS A 44 -42.54 -24.65 4.16
C LYS A 44 -42.84 -23.58 5.21
N ASN A 45 -44.04 -23.65 5.79
CA ASN A 45 -44.61 -22.60 6.64
C ASN A 45 -43.82 -22.30 7.93
N GLU A 46 -43.13 -23.32 8.46
CA GLU A 46 -42.34 -23.18 9.68
C GLU A 46 -41.09 -22.29 9.50
N LEU A 47 -40.57 -22.18 8.26
CA LEU A 47 -39.35 -21.41 7.98
C LEU A 47 -39.50 -19.92 8.30
N ARG A 48 -40.71 -19.36 8.15
CA ARG A 48 -40.96 -17.92 8.35
C ARG A 48 -40.47 -17.38 9.69
N ARG A 49 -40.57 -18.18 10.76
CA ARG A 49 -40.13 -17.82 12.11
C ARG A 49 -38.61 -17.72 12.22
N PHE A 50 -37.90 -18.45 11.37
CA PHE A 50 -36.45 -18.55 11.37
C PHE A 50 -35.77 -17.71 10.29
N VAL A 51 -36.46 -17.38 9.18
CA VAL A 51 -35.89 -16.57 8.09
C VAL A 51 -35.32 -15.26 8.61
N LYS A 52 -36.01 -14.58 9.53
CA LYS A 52 -35.48 -13.36 10.15
C LYS A 52 -34.21 -13.63 10.96
N ALA A 53 -34.17 -14.71 11.74
CA ALA A 53 -32.96 -15.09 12.50
C ALA A 53 -31.79 -15.55 11.62
N LEU A 54 -32.07 -16.17 10.47
CA LEU A 54 -31.06 -16.60 9.48
C LEU A 54 -30.45 -15.43 8.71
N LEU A 55 -31.24 -14.41 8.39
CA LEU A 55 -30.89 -13.36 7.43
C LEU A 55 -30.71 -11.97 8.05
N GLN A 56 -31.07 -11.74 9.32
CA GLN A 56 -30.78 -10.47 9.99
C GLN A 56 -29.34 -10.45 10.48
N ASP A 57 -28.65 -9.36 10.16
CA ASP A 57 -27.26 -9.14 10.56
C ASP A 57 -27.16 -8.74 12.05
N ASP A 58 -28.18 -8.08 12.62
CA ASP A 58 -28.14 -7.42 13.95
C ASP A 58 -28.26 -8.36 15.18
N LEU A 59 -28.48 -9.67 14.98
CA LEU A 59 -28.63 -10.62 16.08
C LEU A 59 -27.27 -11.15 16.52
N SER A 60 -27.01 -11.18 17.84
CA SER A 60 -25.77 -11.74 18.37
C SER A 60 -25.65 -13.24 18.02
N PRO A 61 -24.42 -13.79 17.92
CA PRO A 61 -24.23 -15.21 17.59
C PRO A 61 -24.97 -16.15 18.54
N ARG A 62 -24.99 -15.83 19.84
CA ARG A 62 -25.71 -16.59 20.87
C ARG A 62 -27.24 -16.54 20.67
N GLU A 63 -27.81 -15.38 20.37
CA GLU A 63 -29.24 -15.23 20.09
C GLU A 63 -29.64 -15.91 18.77
N LYS A 64 -28.79 -15.81 17.73
CA LYS A 64 -28.96 -16.55 16.48
C LYS A 64 -29.00 -18.04 16.78
N GLN A 65 -28.01 -18.56 17.52
CA GLN A 65 -27.92 -19.97 17.84
C GLN A 65 -29.12 -20.44 18.67
N GLU A 66 -29.56 -19.68 19.68
CA GLU A 66 -30.77 -20.00 20.45
C GLU A 66 -32.05 -20.03 19.61
N ARG A 67 -32.26 -19.02 18.75
CA ARG A 67 -33.42 -18.96 17.87
C ARG A 67 -33.39 -20.06 16.79
N LEU A 68 -32.20 -20.48 16.38
CA LEU A 68 -31.97 -21.49 15.35
C LEU A 68 -31.80 -22.92 15.91
N ARG A 69 -31.74 -23.12 17.23
CA ARG A 69 -31.68 -24.46 17.87
C ARG A 69 -32.82 -25.39 17.46
N ARG A 70 -33.97 -24.82 17.06
CA ARG A 70 -35.15 -25.56 16.59
C ARG A 70 -35.24 -25.66 15.06
N LEU A 71 -34.26 -25.13 14.32
CA LEU A 71 -34.20 -25.18 12.86
C LEU A 71 -33.95 -26.63 12.41
N SER A 72 -35.06 -27.37 12.31
CA SER A 72 -35.20 -28.79 11.95
C SER A 72 -34.02 -29.69 12.31
N ARG A 73 -34.09 -30.27 13.50
CA ARG A 73 -33.46 -31.56 13.81
C ARG A 73 -34.03 -32.58 12.81
N ASN A 74 -33.19 -33.19 11.97
CA ASN A 74 -33.52 -34.20 10.94
C ASN A 74 -33.98 -33.68 9.57
N THR A 75 -33.30 -32.69 8.98
CA THR A 75 -33.51 -32.34 7.56
C THR A 75 -33.07 -33.51 6.67
N THR A 76 -34.01 -34.18 6.00
CA THR A 76 -33.68 -35.29 5.09
C THR A 76 -33.43 -34.80 3.66
N THR A 77 -32.74 -35.60 2.84
CA THR A 77 -32.60 -35.34 1.40
C THR A 77 -33.96 -35.18 0.72
N GLY A 78 -34.97 -35.96 1.14
CA GLY A 78 -36.34 -35.86 0.62
C GLY A 78 -37.00 -34.51 0.90
N ASP A 79 -36.73 -33.92 2.07
CA ASP A 79 -37.25 -32.59 2.42
C ASP A 79 -36.60 -31.50 1.56
N VAL A 80 -35.28 -31.55 1.36
CA VAL A 80 -34.57 -30.58 0.51
C VAL A 80 -35.00 -30.68 -0.95
N VAL A 81 -35.24 -31.89 -1.47
CA VAL A 81 -35.77 -32.08 -2.83
C VAL A 81 -37.16 -31.45 -2.98
N LYS A 82 -38.03 -31.56 -1.95
CA LYS A 82 -39.33 -30.86 -1.95
C LYS A 82 -39.16 -29.34 -1.97
N LEU A 83 -38.28 -28.79 -1.11
CA LEU A 83 -37.99 -27.35 -1.06
C LEU A 83 -37.47 -26.83 -2.40
N LEU A 84 -36.51 -27.54 -3.02
CA LEU A 84 -35.93 -27.15 -4.32
C LEU A 84 -36.95 -27.28 -5.47
N ARG A 85 -37.85 -28.28 -5.42
CA ARG A 85 -38.93 -28.42 -6.39
C ARG A 85 -39.91 -27.26 -6.30
N ASN A 86 -40.34 -26.91 -5.10
CA ASN A 86 -41.22 -25.77 -4.86
C ASN A 86 -40.56 -24.47 -5.31
N LEU A 87 -39.28 -24.28 -4.96
CA LEU A 87 -38.50 -23.10 -5.36
C LEU A 87 -38.41 -22.98 -6.89
N ARG A 88 -38.14 -24.09 -7.58
CA ARG A 88 -38.10 -24.11 -9.06
C ARG A 88 -39.45 -23.69 -9.65
N GLN A 89 -40.55 -24.23 -9.14
CA GLN A 89 -41.90 -23.89 -9.61
C GLN A 89 -42.27 -22.44 -9.32
N GLY A 90 -41.95 -21.95 -8.11
CA GLY A 90 -42.20 -20.56 -7.69
C GLY A 90 -41.43 -19.55 -8.53
N LEU A 91 -40.14 -19.76 -8.74
CA LEU A 91 -39.31 -18.89 -9.60
C LEU A 91 -39.76 -18.93 -11.07
N GLN A 92 -40.14 -20.10 -11.58
CA GLN A 92 -40.68 -20.24 -12.94
C GLN A 92 -41.97 -19.45 -13.11
N LYS A 93 -42.89 -19.54 -12.14
CA LYS A 93 -44.16 -18.81 -12.18
C LYS A 93 -43.94 -17.30 -12.11
N ALA A 94 -43.11 -16.82 -11.17
CA ALA A 94 -42.77 -15.41 -11.03
C ALA A 94 -42.11 -14.83 -12.30
N TYR A 95 -41.27 -15.61 -12.98
CA TYR A 95 -40.72 -15.22 -14.28
C TYR A 95 -41.78 -15.17 -15.39
N GLN A 96 -42.69 -16.14 -15.45
CA GLN A 96 -43.80 -16.15 -16.43
C GLN A 96 -44.76 -14.96 -16.24
N ASP A 97 -44.91 -14.51 -14.99
CA ASP A 97 -45.73 -13.37 -14.58
C ASP A 97 -45.01 -12.01 -14.70
N PHE A 98 -43.76 -11.99 -15.18
CA PHE A 98 -42.92 -10.78 -15.33
C PHE A 98 -42.53 -10.10 -14.00
N GLU A 99 -42.53 -10.82 -12.88
CA GLU A 99 -42.20 -10.30 -11.55
C GLU A 99 -40.69 -10.35 -11.24
N LEU A 100 -39.94 -11.27 -11.88
CA LEU A 100 -38.50 -11.46 -11.67
C LEU A 100 -37.71 -11.46 -12.98
N PRO A 101 -36.46 -10.96 -12.99
CA PRO A 101 -35.60 -10.97 -14.16
C PRO A 101 -35.11 -12.38 -14.51
N HIS A 102 -34.69 -12.57 -15.77
CA HIS A 102 -34.17 -13.85 -16.29
C HIS A 102 -32.90 -14.35 -15.55
N THR A 103 -32.24 -13.50 -14.77
CA THR A 103 -31.05 -13.85 -13.97
C THR A 103 -31.41 -14.62 -12.69
N ARG A 104 -32.66 -14.54 -12.20
CA ARG A 104 -33.17 -15.17 -10.97
C ARG A 104 -33.75 -16.57 -11.23
N VAL A 105 -32.91 -17.50 -11.69
CA VAL A 105 -33.33 -18.89 -12.01
C VAL A 105 -32.39 -19.89 -11.36
N LEU A 106 -32.98 -20.97 -10.85
CA LEU A 106 -32.27 -22.07 -10.21
C LEU A 106 -31.48 -22.90 -11.24
N THR A 107 -30.16 -22.90 -11.14
CA THR A 107 -29.27 -23.70 -12.02
C THR A 107 -29.01 -25.10 -11.45
N PRO A 108 -28.55 -26.07 -12.26
CA PRO A 108 -28.18 -27.41 -11.77
C PRO A 108 -27.07 -27.34 -10.71
N GLY A 109 -26.10 -26.44 -10.92
CA GLY A 109 -25.04 -26.19 -9.94
C GLY A 109 -25.59 -25.72 -8.59
N ASP A 110 -26.63 -24.87 -8.60
CA ASP A 110 -27.26 -24.39 -7.36
C ASP A 110 -27.99 -25.52 -6.62
N ILE A 111 -28.72 -26.39 -7.34
CA ILE A 111 -29.42 -27.56 -6.80
C ILE A 111 -28.43 -28.51 -6.13
N LEU A 112 -27.37 -28.87 -6.86
CA LEU A 112 -26.39 -29.82 -6.36
C LEU A 112 -25.55 -29.24 -5.22
N THR A 113 -25.25 -27.93 -5.24
CA THR A 113 -24.60 -27.26 -4.11
C THR A 113 -25.47 -27.35 -2.85
N ALA A 114 -26.78 -27.12 -2.96
CA ALA A 114 -27.70 -27.27 -1.83
C ALA A 114 -27.74 -28.72 -1.32
N LEU A 115 -27.78 -29.71 -2.20
CA LEU A 115 -27.74 -31.12 -1.80
C LEU A 115 -26.41 -31.50 -1.13
N HIS A 116 -25.28 -30.97 -1.61
CA HIS A 116 -23.97 -31.24 -1.02
C HIS A 116 -23.86 -30.72 0.42
N LYS A 117 -24.46 -29.56 0.74
CA LYS A 117 -24.45 -29.00 2.10
C LYS A 117 -25.08 -29.94 3.16
N LEU A 118 -25.88 -30.93 2.75
CA LEU A 118 -26.39 -31.98 3.65
C LEU A 118 -25.34 -33.03 4.05
N VAL A 119 -24.36 -33.27 3.16
CA VAL A 119 -23.44 -34.43 3.23
C VAL A 119 -21.98 -33.99 3.44
N GLU A 120 -21.71 -32.69 3.43
CA GLU A 120 -20.39 -32.10 3.70
C GLU A 120 -19.90 -32.51 5.10
N LEU A 121 -18.72 -33.13 5.21
CA LEU A 121 -18.17 -33.58 6.48
C LEU A 121 -17.61 -32.40 7.28
N ALA A 122 -18.03 -32.27 8.54
CA ALA A 122 -17.49 -31.30 9.48
C ALA A 122 -16.03 -31.66 9.86
N PRO A 123 -15.19 -30.68 10.26
CA PRO A 123 -13.80 -30.91 10.65
C PRO A 123 -13.62 -32.06 11.65
N LYS A 124 -14.43 -32.07 12.73
CA LYS A 124 -14.40 -33.12 13.76
C LYS A 124 -14.75 -34.51 13.20
N GLU A 125 -15.68 -34.57 12.25
CA GLU A 125 -16.07 -35.83 11.59
C GLU A 125 -14.93 -36.34 10.69
N ARG A 126 -14.23 -35.46 9.95
CA ARG A 126 -13.06 -35.84 9.15
C ARG A 126 -11.95 -36.41 10.02
N THR A 127 -11.64 -35.74 11.13
CA THR A 127 -10.63 -36.20 12.10
C THR A 127 -11.01 -37.54 12.71
N ALA A 128 -12.28 -37.74 13.08
CA ALA A 128 -12.78 -39.00 13.61
C ALA A 128 -12.70 -40.15 12.59
N LEU A 129 -12.82 -39.84 11.30
CA LEU A 129 -12.71 -40.79 10.20
C LEU A 129 -11.28 -41.00 9.71
N GLY A 130 -10.29 -40.29 10.27
CA GLY A 130 -8.90 -40.33 9.80
C GLY A 130 -8.70 -39.76 8.39
N LEU A 131 -9.63 -38.94 7.90
CA LEU A 131 -9.53 -38.30 6.59
C LEU A 131 -8.64 -37.06 6.68
N GLN A 132 -7.69 -36.94 5.75
CA GLN A 132 -6.86 -35.73 5.66
C GLN A 132 -7.71 -34.54 5.24
N ALA A 133 -7.51 -33.40 5.90
CA ALA A 133 -8.03 -32.14 5.40
C ALA A 133 -7.26 -31.76 4.12
N GLY A 134 -7.96 -31.17 3.16
CA GLY A 134 -7.38 -30.93 1.85
C GLY A 134 -8.35 -30.30 0.89
N ASP A 135 -7.83 -29.45 0.02
CA ASP A 135 -8.51 -28.93 -1.16
C ASP A 135 -8.98 -30.03 -2.13
N GLY A 136 -8.44 -31.25 -2.02
CA GLY A 136 -8.89 -32.41 -2.77
C GLY A 136 -10.39 -32.70 -2.63
N LEU A 137 -10.98 -32.46 -1.45
CA LEU A 137 -12.44 -32.60 -1.27
C LEU A 137 -13.23 -31.50 -1.98
N THR A 138 -12.74 -30.26 -1.94
CA THR A 138 -13.33 -29.11 -2.66
C THR A 138 -13.26 -29.33 -4.17
N LEU A 139 -12.11 -29.81 -4.65
CA LEU A 139 -11.88 -30.17 -6.04
C LEU A 139 -12.73 -31.34 -6.47
N LEU A 140 -12.79 -32.42 -5.68
CA LEU A 140 -13.64 -33.57 -5.97
C LEU A 140 -15.12 -33.19 -5.93
N GLN A 141 -15.56 -32.35 -4.99
CA GLN A 141 -16.92 -31.83 -4.97
C GLN A 141 -17.20 -31.08 -6.27
N ARG A 142 -16.35 -30.13 -6.66
CA ARG A 142 -16.54 -29.35 -7.89
C ARG A 142 -16.40 -30.22 -9.13
N SER A 143 -15.51 -31.20 -9.12
CA SER A 143 -15.37 -32.20 -10.16
C SER A 143 -16.62 -33.02 -10.27
N LEU A 144 -17.14 -33.64 -9.21
CA LEU A 144 -18.39 -34.42 -9.20
C LEU A 144 -19.60 -33.58 -9.62
N LEU A 145 -19.68 -32.32 -9.21
CA LEU A 145 -20.71 -31.38 -9.67
C LEU A 145 -20.69 -31.20 -11.19
N ILE A 146 -19.51 -31.30 -11.81
CA ILE A 146 -19.32 -31.16 -13.25
C ILE A 146 -19.34 -32.54 -13.95
N LEU A 147 -18.73 -33.59 -13.38
CA LEU A 147 -18.63 -34.99 -13.82
C LEU A 147 -19.88 -35.82 -13.61
N GLN A 148 -20.87 -35.40 -12.81
CA GLN A 148 -22.21 -36.00 -12.89
C GLN A 148 -22.82 -35.83 -14.30
N THR A 149 -22.15 -35.06 -15.16
CA THR A 149 -22.36 -35.08 -16.62
C THR A 149 -21.40 -36.01 -17.40
N VAL A 150 -20.24 -36.42 -16.86
CA VAL A 150 -19.19 -37.26 -17.48
C VAL A 150 -18.34 -37.96 -16.38
N GLY A 151 -18.43 -39.28 -16.13
CA GLY A 151 -17.87 -39.91 -14.91
C GLY A 151 -16.40 -40.44 -14.94
N GLY A 152 -15.83 -40.70 -13.73
CA GLY A 152 -14.74 -41.69 -13.45
C GLY A 152 -13.48 -41.27 -12.64
N LEU A 153 -13.27 -41.88 -11.45
CA LEU A 153 -12.02 -42.29 -10.74
C LEU A 153 -11.09 -41.31 -9.92
N GLU A 154 -9.98 -41.83 -9.36
CA GLU A 154 -9.35 -41.53 -8.04
C GLU A 154 -7.83 -41.17 -8.11
N ASN A 155 -7.38 -40.09 -7.44
CA ASN A 155 -6.00 -39.67 -6.99
C ASN A 155 -5.81 -38.13 -7.16
N TYR A 156 -5.00 -37.35 -6.41
CA TYR A 156 -5.00 -35.86 -6.52
C TYR A 156 -4.66 -35.31 -7.91
N GLU A 157 -3.58 -35.78 -8.56
CA GLU A 157 -3.31 -35.44 -9.97
C GLU A 157 -4.44 -35.92 -10.89
N MET A 158 -5.05 -37.06 -10.54
CA MET A 158 -6.20 -37.58 -11.26
C MET A 158 -7.45 -36.73 -11.02
N LEU A 159 -7.69 -36.19 -9.82
CA LEU A 159 -8.78 -35.27 -9.49
C LEU A 159 -8.60 -33.97 -10.24
N LEU A 160 -7.36 -33.48 -10.36
CA LEU A 160 -7.08 -32.33 -11.18
C LEU A 160 -7.29 -32.62 -12.67
N ARG A 161 -6.85 -33.78 -13.19
CA ARG A 161 -7.09 -34.19 -14.58
C ARG A 161 -8.58 -34.40 -14.87
N ILE A 162 -9.30 -35.01 -13.94
CA ILE A 162 -10.73 -35.22 -13.97
C ILE A 162 -11.45 -33.89 -13.91
N TYR A 163 -11.03 -32.98 -13.03
CA TYR A 163 -11.57 -31.64 -12.95
C TYR A 163 -11.35 -30.91 -14.26
N LYS A 164 -10.13 -30.96 -14.81
CA LYS A 164 -9.81 -30.41 -16.13
C LYS A 164 -10.71 -31.02 -17.21
N ALA A 165 -10.89 -32.33 -17.23
CA ALA A 165 -11.79 -33.02 -18.16
C ALA A 165 -13.25 -32.60 -17.97
N ALA A 166 -13.71 -32.45 -16.72
CA ALA A 166 -15.07 -32.04 -16.37
C ALA A 166 -15.33 -30.60 -16.80
N VAL A 167 -14.41 -29.69 -16.48
CA VAL A 167 -14.45 -28.28 -16.88
C VAL A 167 -14.34 -28.15 -18.41
N GLY A 168 -13.97 -29.22 -19.14
CA GLY A 168 -13.90 -29.24 -20.59
C GLY A 168 -12.60 -28.65 -21.14
N LEU A 169 -11.51 -28.75 -20.38
CA LEU A 169 -10.15 -28.39 -20.80
C LEU A 169 -9.48 -29.48 -21.65
N ASP A 170 -10.11 -30.65 -21.80
CA ASP A 170 -9.68 -31.71 -22.70
C ASP A 170 -10.44 -31.63 -24.02
N PHE A 171 -9.84 -30.94 -25.00
CA PHE A 171 -10.39 -30.75 -26.34
C PHE A 171 -10.03 -31.90 -27.30
N ALA A 172 -9.46 -33.01 -26.84
CA ALA A 172 -8.98 -34.08 -27.71
C ALA A 172 -10.08 -35.00 -28.28
N ARG A 173 -11.36 -34.80 -27.93
CA ARG A 173 -12.48 -35.64 -28.41
C ARG A 173 -12.74 -35.41 -29.90
N ALA A 174 -12.71 -36.51 -30.67
CA ALA A 174 -12.98 -36.53 -32.10
C ALA A 174 -14.48 -36.38 -32.40
N GLU A 175 -14.98 -35.16 -32.38
CA GLU A 175 -16.29 -34.81 -32.97
C GLU A 175 -16.13 -34.41 -34.44
N VAL A 176 -17.21 -34.52 -35.23
CA VAL A 176 -17.20 -34.13 -36.65
C VAL A 176 -16.82 -32.64 -36.74
N PRO A 177 -15.74 -32.27 -37.45
CA PRO A 177 -15.27 -30.89 -37.50
C PRO A 177 -16.29 -29.98 -38.21
N LEU A 178 -16.44 -28.76 -37.70
CA LEU A 178 -17.30 -27.75 -38.31
C LEU A 178 -16.72 -27.32 -39.65
N GLU A 179 -17.54 -27.23 -40.68
CA GLU A 179 -17.05 -26.99 -42.04
C GLU A 179 -16.92 -25.51 -42.42
N ASN A 180 -17.74 -24.64 -41.83
CA ASN A 180 -17.79 -23.21 -42.16
C ASN A 180 -18.36 -22.39 -41.01
N LEU A 181 -18.27 -21.06 -41.12
CA LEU A 181 -18.79 -20.11 -40.11
C LEU A 181 -20.31 -20.19 -39.91
N GLY A 182 -21.07 -20.57 -40.95
CA GLY A 182 -22.52 -20.77 -40.84
C GLY A 182 -22.87 -21.93 -39.88
N ALA A 183 -22.10 -23.02 -39.95
CA ALA A 183 -22.23 -24.16 -39.04
C ALA A 183 -21.86 -23.79 -37.60
N VAL A 184 -20.84 -22.94 -37.42
CA VAL A 184 -20.45 -22.38 -36.10
C VAL A 184 -21.59 -21.52 -35.53
N ASP A 185 -22.12 -20.59 -36.32
CA ASP A 185 -23.20 -19.70 -35.88
C ASP A 185 -24.48 -20.46 -35.54
N ALA A 186 -24.81 -21.51 -36.29
CA ALA A 186 -25.93 -22.40 -36.01
C ALA A 186 -25.74 -23.20 -34.71
N LEU A 187 -24.54 -23.74 -34.49
CA LEU A 187 -24.21 -24.43 -33.24
C LEU A 187 -24.29 -23.49 -32.04
N ILE A 188 -23.75 -22.27 -32.14
CA ILE A 188 -23.85 -21.26 -31.07
C ILE A 188 -25.32 -20.96 -30.75
N ALA A 189 -26.15 -20.72 -31.77
CA ALA A 189 -27.57 -20.45 -31.57
C ALA A 189 -28.30 -21.63 -30.90
N GLN A 190 -27.96 -22.86 -31.30
CA GLN A 190 -28.50 -24.08 -30.68
C GLN A 190 -28.06 -24.22 -29.21
N VAL A 191 -26.77 -24.01 -28.91
CA VAL A 191 -26.22 -24.14 -27.56
C VAL A 191 -26.74 -23.06 -26.63
N VAL A 192 -26.82 -21.81 -27.08
CA VAL A 192 -27.40 -20.71 -26.30
C VAL A 192 -28.88 -20.99 -26.02
N LYS A 193 -29.62 -21.45 -27.03
CA LYS A 193 -31.02 -21.86 -26.87
C LYS A 193 -31.15 -23.00 -25.86
N GLN A 194 -30.38 -24.09 -25.99
CA GLN A 194 -30.40 -25.21 -25.05
C GLN A 194 -30.05 -24.77 -23.61
N SER A 195 -29.05 -23.91 -23.45
CA SER A 195 -28.59 -23.41 -22.15
C SER A 195 -29.65 -22.54 -21.44
N LEU A 196 -30.54 -21.89 -22.21
CA LEU A 196 -31.65 -21.10 -21.68
C LEU A 196 -32.92 -21.96 -21.52
N ASP A 197 -33.23 -22.83 -22.48
CA ASP A 197 -34.42 -23.68 -22.54
C ASP A 197 -34.47 -24.69 -21.38
N SER A 198 -33.32 -25.18 -20.91
CA SER A 198 -33.24 -26.09 -19.77
C SER A 198 -33.75 -25.47 -18.44
N PHE A 199 -33.84 -24.13 -18.35
CA PHE A 199 -34.13 -23.44 -17.09
C PHE A 199 -35.23 -22.37 -17.17
N LEU A 200 -35.40 -21.68 -18.30
CA LEU A 200 -36.41 -20.61 -18.47
C LEU A 200 -37.68 -21.16 -19.16
N PRO A 201 -38.87 -21.02 -18.55
CA PRO A 201 -40.14 -21.39 -19.18
C PRO A 201 -40.59 -20.34 -20.23
N THR A 202 -41.54 -20.69 -21.09
CA THR A 202 -42.11 -19.78 -22.09
C THR A 202 -42.95 -18.70 -21.40
N GLN A 203 -42.71 -17.41 -21.70
CA GLN A 203 -43.44 -16.29 -21.10
C GLN A 203 -44.86 -16.17 -21.67
N ASN A 204 -45.82 -15.74 -20.85
CA ASN A 204 -47.21 -15.55 -21.26
C ASN A 204 -47.36 -14.27 -22.10
N THR A 205 -47.58 -14.42 -23.41
CA THR A 205 -47.72 -13.32 -24.37
C THR A 205 -48.88 -12.36 -24.07
N ARG A 206 -49.92 -12.80 -23.36
CA ARG A 206 -51.09 -11.97 -23.00
C ARG A 206 -50.83 -10.89 -21.95
N LYS A 207 -49.87 -11.07 -21.03
CA LYS A 207 -49.52 -10.07 -19.99
C LYS A 207 -48.42 -9.09 -20.43
N ALA A 208 -47.80 -9.32 -21.60
CA ALA A 208 -46.62 -8.60 -22.07
C ALA A 208 -46.89 -7.18 -22.62
N ALA A 209 -48.16 -6.79 -22.83
CA ALA A 209 -48.49 -5.51 -23.47
C ALA A 209 -48.21 -4.27 -22.58
N ASN A 210 -48.13 -4.44 -21.25
CA ASN A 210 -48.04 -3.33 -20.29
C ASN A 210 -46.72 -3.28 -19.49
N ALA A 211 -45.74 -4.16 -19.76
CA ALA A 211 -44.51 -4.26 -18.98
C ALA A 211 -43.28 -3.88 -19.81
N ALA A 212 -42.47 -2.93 -19.31
CA ALA A 212 -41.19 -2.50 -19.90
C ALA A 212 -40.04 -3.54 -19.73
N VAL A 213 -40.36 -4.84 -19.72
CA VAL A 213 -39.46 -5.93 -19.32
C VAL A 213 -38.97 -6.69 -20.56
N GLN A 214 -37.67 -7.01 -20.61
CA GLN A 214 -37.02 -7.76 -21.72
C GLN A 214 -37.68 -9.12 -21.96
N ARG A 215 -38.04 -9.41 -23.22
CA ARG A 215 -38.63 -10.69 -23.63
C ARG A 215 -37.55 -11.76 -23.75
N ARG A 216 -37.93 -13.02 -23.48
CA ARG A 216 -37.05 -14.19 -23.67
C ARG A 216 -36.36 -14.23 -25.04
N ASP A 217 -37.11 -13.95 -26.11
CA ASP A 217 -36.59 -13.99 -27.48
C ASP A 217 -35.55 -12.88 -27.73
N ASP A 218 -35.69 -11.73 -27.08
CA ASP A 218 -34.74 -10.62 -27.17
C ASP A 218 -33.44 -10.96 -26.43
N THR A 219 -33.55 -11.58 -25.26
CA THR A 219 -32.39 -12.08 -24.49
C THR A 219 -31.64 -13.17 -25.26
N LEU A 220 -32.37 -14.12 -25.89
CA LEU A 220 -31.78 -15.19 -26.69
C LEU A 220 -31.05 -14.63 -27.91
N LYS A 221 -31.66 -13.69 -28.63
CA LYS A 221 -31.00 -12.97 -29.75
C LYS A 221 -29.78 -12.19 -29.27
N GLN A 222 -29.86 -11.49 -28.14
CA GLN A 222 -28.76 -10.70 -27.60
C GLN A 222 -27.57 -11.57 -27.19
N LEU A 223 -27.80 -12.64 -26.44
CA LEU A 223 -26.76 -13.58 -26.00
C LEU A 223 -26.15 -14.34 -27.19
N THR A 224 -26.96 -14.78 -28.16
CA THR A 224 -26.47 -15.42 -29.38
C THR A 224 -25.54 -14.48 -30.15
N ARG A 225 -25.96 -13.22 -30.36
CA ARG A 225 -25.12 -12.21 -31.02
C ARG A 225 -23.83 -11.92 -30.26
N LYS A 226 -23.87 -11.87 -28.92
CA LYS A 226 -22.66 -11.69 -28.08
C LYS A 226 -21.72 -12.88 -28.22
N ALA A 227 -22.22 -14.11 -28.14
CA ALA A 227 -21.41 -15.31 -28.29
C ALA A 227 -20.78 -15.40 -29.69
N GLN A 228 -21.55 -15.14 -30.74
CA GLN A 228 -21.04 -15.05 -32.11
C GLN A 228 -19.96 -13.95 -32.24
N ARG A 229 -20.18 -12.78 -31.64
CA ARG A 229 -19.21 -11.68 -31.65
C ARG A 229 -17.89 -12.06 -30.98
N GLU A 230 -17.92 -12.72 -29.82
CA GLU A 230 -16.69 -13.11 -29.13
C GLU A 230 -15.96 -14.24 -29.86
N VAL A 231 -16.66 -15.22 -30.44
CA VAL A 231 -16.05 -16.22 -31.34
C VAL A 231 -15.38 -15.55 -32.54
N ARG A 232 -16.06 -14.59 -33.18
CA ARG A 232 -15.49 -13.79 -34.27
C ARG A 232 -14.32 -12.92 -33.82
N ARG A 233 -14.34 -12.38 -32.60
CA ARG A 233 -13.23 -11.62 -32.02
C ARG A 233 -12.02 -12.51 -31.79
N LEU A 234 -12.22 -13.75 -31.35
CA LEU A 234 -11.14 -14.73 -31.23
C LEU A 234 -10.55 -15.04 -32.62
N LEU A 235 -11.40 -15.21 -33.64
CA LEU A 235 -10.97 -15.39 -35.03
C LEU A 235 -10.19 -14.19 -35.59
N ALA A 236 -10.61 -12.97 -35.27
CA ALA A 236 -9.91 -11.76 -35.68
C ALA A 236 -8.52 -11.67 -35.04
N ARG A 237 -8.43 -12.01 -33.76
CA ARG A 237 -7.19 -11.93 -32.96
C ARG A 237 -6.16 -13.01 -33.31
N SER A 238 -6.57 -14.13 -33.92
CA SER A 238 -5.63 -15.11 -34.46
C SER A 238 -4.94 -14.65 -35.76
N GLY A 239 -5.24 -13.44 -36.27
CA GLY A 239 -4.60 -12.86 -37.46
C GLY A 239 -5.16 -13.40 -38.79
N ASN A 240 -5.95 -14.46 -38.78
CA ASN A 240 -6.45 -15.12 -40.00
C ASN A 240 -7.49 -14.30 -40.78
N GLN A 241 -8.11 -13.29 -40.15
CA GLN A 241 -8.99 -12.35 -40.86
C GLN A 241 -8.25 -11.28 -41.67
N GLN A 242 -6.94 -11.08 -41.45
CA GLN A 242 -6.14 -10.18 -42.29
C GLN A 242 -5.88 -10.76 -43.69
N LEU A 243 -6.15 -12.06 -43.88
CA LEU A 243 -6.19 -12.76 -45.17
C LEU A 243 -7.59 -12.74 -45.82
N SER A 244 -8.46 -11.79 -45.46
CA SER A 244 -9.82 -11.69 -46.03
C SER A 244 -9.85 -11.40 -47.53
N ASN A 245 -8.74 -10.95 -48.13
CA ASN A 245 -8.56 -10.88 -49.58
C ASN A 245 -8.20 -12.25 -50.23
N SER A 246 -8.07 -13.32 -49.44
CA SER A 246 -7.56 -14.64 -49.85
C SER A 246 -8.63 -15.74 -49.93
N GLY A 247 -9.92 -15.42 -49.75
CA GLY A 247 -11.06 -16.29 -50.03
C GLY A 247 -11.54 -17.23 -48.90
N ASP A 248 -12.80 -17.65 -48.98
CA ASP A 248 -13.52 -18.48 -47.98
C ASP A 248 -12.82 -19.81 -47.63
N ALA A 249 -11.94 -20.31 -48.49
CA ALA A 249 -11.20 -21.55 -48.29
C ALA A 249 -10.26 -21.50 -47.07
N ILE A 250 -9.61 -20.37 -46.80
CA ILE A 250 -8.68 -20.22 -45.67
C ILE A 250 -9.46 -20.16 -44.35
N ILE A 251 -10.56 -19.40 -44.32
CA ILE A 251 -11.44 -19.31 -43.15
C ILE A 251 -12.04 -20.69 -42.83
N ASN A 252 -12.51 -21.43 -43.83
CA ASN A 252 -13.08 -22.77 -43.64
C ASN A 252 -12.01 -23.79 -43.19
N SER A 253 -10.76 -23.66 -43.64
CA SER A 253 -9.65 -24.48 -43.13
C SER A 253 -9.37 -24.20 -41.64
N TYR A 254 -9.43 -22.93 -41.23
CA TYR A 254 -9.29 -22.54 -39.83
C TYR A 254 -10.48 -23.02 -38.99
N VAL A 255 -11.72 -22.92 -39.48
CA VAL A 255 -12.90 -23.43 -38.75
C VAL A 255 -12.77 -24.93 -38.52
N ARG A 256 -12.41 -25.70 -39.57
CA ARG A 256 -12.22 -27.16 -39.49
C ARG A 256 -11.09 -27.57 -38.56
N GLN A 257 -10.03 -26.77 -38.48
CA GLN A 257 -8.91 -27.03 -37.60
C GLN A 257 -9.19 -26.54 -36.17
N TYR A 258 -9.50 -25.27 -35.93
CA TYR A 258 -9.41 -24.65 -34.60
C TYR A 258 -10.75 -24.47 -33.87
N LEU A 259 -11.90 -24.47 -34.56
CA LEU A 259 -13.22 -24.35 -33.94
C LEU A 259 -13.91 -25.71 -33.84
N GLN A 260 -13.36 -26.61 -33.02
CA GLN A 260 -14.02 -27.89 -32.78
C GLN A 260 -15.38 -27.69 -32.09
N PRO A 261 -16.40 -28.54 -32.37
CA PRO A 261 -17.73 -28.34 -31.82
C PRO A 261 -17.77 -28.33 -30.29
N ALA A 262 -16.99 -29.19 -29.62
CA ALA A 262 -16.81 -29.18 -28.17
C ALA A 262 -16.29 -27.82 -27.63
N PHE A 263 -15.27 -27.24 -28.28
CA PHE A 263 -14.73 -25.93 -27.91
C PHE A 263 -15.78 -24.82 -28.09
N VAL A 264 -16.45 -24.77 -29.24
CA VAL A 264 -17.50 -23.77 -29.53
C VAL A 264 -18.67 -23.89 -28.54
N THR A 265 -19.06 -25.11 -28.19
CA THR A 265 -20.13 -25.39 -27.21
C THR A 265 -19.74 -24.88 -25.84
N LYS A 266 -18.57 -25.26 -25.34
CA LYS A 266 -18.08 -24.84 -24.02
C LYS A 266 -17.90 -23.32 -23.95
N LEU A 267 -17.33 -22.71 -24.99
CA LEU A 267 -17.17 -21.26 -25.08
C LEU A 267 -18.52 -20.53 -25.05
N ALA A 268 -19.52 -21.00 -25.81
CA ALA A 268 -20.85 -20.40 -25.81
C ALA A 268 -21.54 -20.52 -24.43
N GLN A 269 -21.40 -21.66 -23.75
CA GLN A 269 -21.90 -21.86 -22.39
C GLN A 269 -21.23 -20.91 -21.38
N SER A 270 -19.89 -20.80 -21.43
CA SER A 270 -19.13 -19.89 -20.55
C SER A 270 -19.50 -18.43 -20.78
N ILE A 271 -19.70 -17.99 -22.03
CA ILE A 271 -20.15 -16.62 -22.33
C ILE A 271 -21.54 -16.35 -21.71
N VAL A 272 -22.49 -17.28 -21.84
CA VAL A 272 -23.82 -17.13 -21.23
C VAL A 272 -23.73 -17.08 -19.69
N ALA A 273 -22.91 -17.94 -19.08
CA ALA A 273 -22.72 -17.96 -17.63
C ALA A 273 -22.08 -16.66 -17.13
N ASN A 274 -21.06 -16.18 -17.82
CA ASN A 274 -20.34 -14.95 -17.48
C ASN A 274 -21.24 -13.73 -17.61
N GLU A 275 -22.01 -13.62 -18.70
CA GLU A 275 -22.95 -12.52 -18.90
C GLU A 275 -24.01 -12.45 -17.79
N ARG A 276 -24.58 -13.60 -17.39
CA ARG A 276 -25.53 -13.67 -16.28
C ARG A 276 -24.93 -13.22 -14.95
N LEU A 277 -23.68 -13.59 -14.68
CA LEU A 277 -22.98 -13.15 -13.48
C LEU A 277 -22.72 -11.63 -13.54
N THR A 278 -22.29 -11.11 -14.69
CA THR A 278 -22.02 -9.68 -14.87
C THR A 278 -23.27 -8.80 -14.92
N ASP A 279 -24.45 -9.37 -15.23
CA ASP A 279 -25.72 -8.67 -15.10
C ASP A 279 -26.12 -8.48 -13.63
N GLN A 280 -25.70 -9.39 -12.74
CA GLN A 280 -25.87 -9.25 -11.29
C GLN A 280 -24.76 -8.37 -10.70
N PHE A 281 -23.50 -8.60 -11.08
CA PHE A 281 -22.32 -7.91 -10.60
C PHE A 281 -21.60 -7.22 -11.78
N PRO A 282 -22.00 -6.01 -12.18
CA PRO A 282 -21.49 -5.33 -13.37
C PRO A 282 -20.10 -4.71 -13.17
N VAL A 283 -19.14 -5.51 -12.72
CA VAL A 283 -17.73 -5.15 -12.52
C VAL A 283 -16.91 -5.77 -13.65
N TYR A 284 -16.07 -4.97 -14.31
CA TYR A 284 -15.31 -5.39 -15.49
C TYR A 284 -13.86 -4.94 -15.42
N LEU A 285 -12.95 -5.78 -15.92
CA LEU A 285 -11.54 -5.45 -16.08
C LEU A 285 -11.30 -4.84 -17.48
N LYS A 286 -10.68 -3.66 -17.52
CA LYS A 286 -10.45 -2.85 -18.72
C LYS A 286 -9.03 -3.01 -19.27
N ARG A 287 -8.01 -2.86 -18.42
CA ARG A 287 -6.59 -2.88 -18.79
C ARG A 287 -5.73 -3.33 -17.62
N ILE A 288 -4.61 -4.00 -17.92
CA ILE A 288 -3.54 -4.32 -16.97
C ILE A 288 -2.26 -3.70 -17.53
N THR A 289 -1.54 -2.96 -16.71
CA THR A 289 -0.27 -2.33 -17.06
C THR A 289 0.81 -2.79 -16.09
N PHE A 290 1.95 -3.21 -16.61
CA PHE A 290 3.14 -3.59 -15.85
C PHE A 290 4.21 -2.51 -16.07
N MET A 291 4.80 -2.02 -15.00
CA MET A 291 5.88 -1.03 -15.05
C MET A 291 6.99 -1.45 -14.09
N PRO A 292 8.28 -1.36 -14.50
CA PRO A 292 9.37 -1.47 -13.55
C PRO A 292 9.23 -0.36 -12.50
N SER A 293 9.50 -0.65 -11.23
CA SER A 293 9.32 0.28 -10.13
C SER A 293 10.48 0.16 -9.14
N GLY A 294 10.94 1.29 -8.63
CA GLY A 294 12.03 1.30 -7.66
C GLY A 294 13.42 1.19 -8.28
N PRO A 295 14.45 1.13 -7.44
CA PRO A 295 15.85 1.16 -7.86
C PRO A 295 16.47 -0.23 -8.08
N LEU A 296 15.68 -1.30 -7.91
CA LEU A 296 16.13 -2.68 -8.10
C LEU A 296 16.00 -3.11 -9.58
N PRO A 297 16.79 -4.10 -10.03
CA PRO A 297 17.85 -4.80 -9.29
C PRO A 297 19.14 -3.96 -9.15
N PHE A 298 19.92 -4.21 -8.08
CA PHE A 298 21.25 -3.60 -7.95
C PHE A 298 22.30 -4.38 -8.77
N PRO A 299 23.20 -3.68 -9.47
CA PRO A 299 24.27 -4.31 -10.24
C PRO A 299 25.45 -4.72 -9.34
N ASP A 300 25.26 -5.75 -8.49
CA ASP A 300 26.29 -6.19 -7.53
C ASP A 300 26.79 -7.62 -7.83
N LYS A 301 28.10 -7.76 -8.14
CA LYS A 301 28.74 -9.02 -8.59
C LYS A 301 28.67 -10.15 -7.57
N GLU A 302 28.61 -9.81 -6.28
CA GLU A 302 28.59 -10.79 -5.19
C GLU A 302 27.21 -11.42 -4.96
N LEU A 303 26.15 -10.89 -5.60
CA LEU A 303 24.79 -11.42 -5.48
C LEU A 303 24.55 -12.62 -6.41
N ASP A 304 25.18 -12.66 -7.59
CA ASP A 304 24.88 -13.63 -8.66
C ASP A 304 25.77 -14.88 -8.68
N GLY A 305 26.70 -15.03 -7.73
CA GLY A 305 27.52 -16.24 -7.58
C GLY A 305 28.49 -16.58 -8.74
N LEU A 306 28.52 -15.77 -9.80
CA LEU A 306 29.40 -15.94 -10.95
C LEU A 306 30.33 -14.72 -11.07
N PRO A 307 31.66 -14.87 -10.91
CA PRO A 307 32.60 -13.78 -11.09
C PRO A 307 32.76 -13.47 -12.59
N GLN A 308 31.86 -12.69 -13.16
CA GLN A 308 32.06 -12.09 -14.49
C GLN A 308 32.86 -10.79 -14.34
N SER A 309 33.95 -10.69 -15.10
CA SER A 309 35.01 -9.70 -14.91
C SER A 309 34.74 -8.31 -15.51
N SER A 310 33.50 -7.89 -15.75
CA SER A 310 33.25 -6.57 -16.38
C SER A 310 31.85 -5.99 -16.16
N ASP A 311 31.34 -5.94 -14.92
CA ASP A 311 30.25 -5.01 -14.61
C ASP A 311 30.82 -3.57 -14.51
N PRO A 312 30.35 -2.58 -15.29
CA PRO A 312 30.79 -1.20 -15.22
C PRO A 312 30.34 -0.44 -13.95
N TYR A 313 29.43 -1.01 -13.15
CA TYR A 313 28.83 -0.31 -12.00
C TYR A 313 29.51 -0.66 -10.65
N PRO A 314 29.66 0.30 -9.72
CA PRO A 314 30.16 0.04 -8.38
C PRO A 314 29.12 -0.65 -7.48
N PRO A 315 29.54 -1.41 -6.45
CA PRO A 315 28.62 -2.07 -5.53
C PRO A 315 27.82 -1.06 -4.72
N LEU A 316 26.55 -1.40 -4.47
CA LEU A 316 25.60 -0.56 -3.73
C LEU A 316 25.27 -1.13 -2.35
N LEU A 317 25.73 -2.33 -2.01
CA LEU A 317 25.55 -2.96 -0.70
C LEU A 317 26.91 -3.24 -0.07
N HIS A 318 27.03 -3.06 1.25
CA HIS A 318 28.32 -3.22 1.91
C HIS A 318 28.57 -4.71 2.23
N PRO A 319 29.63 -5.36 1.71
CA PRO A 319 29.85 -6.81 1.88
C PRO A 319 29.86 -7.27 3.35
N ALA A 320 30.51 -6.50 4.22
CA ALA A 320 30.56 -6.77 5.65
C ALA A 320 29.20 -6.72 6.37
N LEU A 321 28.27 -5.86 5.92
CA LEU A 321 26.92 -5.77 6.50
C LEU A 321 26.09 -7.01 6.12
N ARG A 322 26.34 -7.56 4.93
CA ARG A 322 25.76 -8.83 4.48
C ARG A 322 26.27 -10.01 5.30
N GLU A 323 27.58 -10.08 5.57
CA GLU A 323 28.15 -11.13 6.44
C GLU A 323 27.58 -11.07 7.87
N LEU A 324 27.35 -9.86 8.40
CA LEU A 324 26.73 -9.68 9.72
C LEU A 324 25.33 -10.30 9.77
N ASP A 325 24.52 -10.11 8.71
CA ASP A 325 23.17 -10.70 8.59
C ASP A 325 23.21 -12.24 8.57
N GLN A 326 24.18 -12.82 7.86
CA GLN A 326 24.36 -14.29 7.81
C GLN A 326 24.84 -14.88 9.14
N SER A 327 25.53 -14.09 9.97
CA SER A 327 26.05 -14.54 11.27
C SER A 327 25.01 -14.54 12.40
N VAL A 328 23.83 -13.93 12.18
CA VAL A 328 22.70 -14.04 13.10
C VAL A 328 22.21 -15.49 13.09
N ARG A 329 22.34 -16.19 14.24
CA ARG A 329 21.79 -17.54 14.40
C ARG A 329 20.27 -17.50 14.21
N ARG A 330 19.79 -17.73 12.98
CA ARG A 330 18.39 -18.08 12.72
C ARG A 330 18.13 -19.42 13.43
N ALA A 331 17.31 -19.43 14.48
CA ALA A 331 16.79 -20.67 15.05
C ALA A 331 15.82 -21.36 14.06
N PRO A 332 15.44 -22.63 14.26
CA PRO A 332 16.11 -23.84 13.82
C PRO A 332 15.32 -24.53 12.69
N TYR A 333 15.00 -23.83 11.61
CA TYR A 333 14.40 -24.47 10.42
C TYR A 333 15.35 -24.35 9.23
N PRO A 334 16.39 -25.20 9.16
CA PRO A 334 17.36 -25.23 8.05
C PRO A 334 16.73 -25.61 6.70
N ASP A 335 15.46 -26.04 6.67
CA ASP A 335 14.80 -26.62 5.50
C ASP A 335 13.82 -25.68 4.78
N LEU A 336 13.69 -24.42 5.19
CA LEU A 336 12.86 -23.43 4.46
C LEU A 336 13.74 -22.52 3.60
N PRO A 337 13.77 -22.71 2.26
CA PRO A 337 14.46 -21.81 1.35
C PRO A 337 13.66 -20.51 1.23
N GLY A 338 13.87 -19.59 2.16
CA GLY A 338 13.48 -18.20 2.02
C GLY A 338 14.70 -17.38 1.61
N PRO A 339 14.57 -16.43 0.68
CA PRO A 339 15.70 -15.58 0.32
C PRO A 339 16.23 -14.87 1.56
N GLY A 340 17.55 -14.83 1.74
CA GLY A 340 18.17 -13.88 2.66
C GLY A 340 17.74 -12.45 2.30
N ASP A 341 17.74 -11.52 3.26
CA ASP A 341 17.30 -10.13 3.01
C ASP A 341 18.03 -9.53 1.79
N TYR A 342 19.33 -9.84 1.64
CA TYR A 342 20.19 -9.40 0.54
C TYR A 342 19.90 -10.06 -0.81
N GLU A 343 19.22 -11.21 -0.87
CA GLU A 343 18.77 -11.81 -2.14
C GLU A 343 17.63 -11.01 -2.79
N LEU A 344 16.94 -10.15 -2.03
CA LEU A 344 15.97 -9.21 -2.59
C LEU A 344 16.64 -8.22 -3.57
N ALA A 345 17.93 -7.95 -3.39
CA ALA A 345 18.65 -6.96 -4.19
C ALA A 345 18.83 -7.35 -5.67
N SER A 346 18.74 -8.64 -6.00
CA SER A 346 18.82 -9.12 -7.39
C SER A 346 17.45 -9.22 -8.09
N GLN A 347 16.35 -9.00 -7.36
CA GLN A 347 15.00 -9.14 -7.88
C GLN A 347 14.45 -7.80 -8.38
N GLU A 348 13.78 -7.80 -9.54
CA GLU A 348 13.11 -6.60 -10.06
C GLU A 348 11.79 -6.34 -9.32
N ALA A 349 11.63 -5.12 -8.78
CA ALA A 349 10.36 -4.69 -8.22
C ALA A 349 9.44 -4.17 -9.35
N THR A 350 8.19 -4.64 -9.37
CA THR A 350 7.22 -4.32 -10.43
C THR A 350 5.99 -3.63 -9.85
N GLN A 351 5.55 -2.55 -10.49
CA GLN A 351 4.24 -1.96 -10.27
C GLN A 351 3.22 -2.52 -11.27
N VAL A 352 2.14 -3.07 -10.74
CA VAL A 352 1.00 -3.53 -11.54
C VAL A 352 -0.18 -2.63 -11.30
N VAL A 353 -0.72 -2.04 -12.36
CA VAL A 353 -1.92 -1.20 -12.33
C VAL A 353 -3.03 -1.90 -13.11
N VAL A 354 -4.17 -2.13 -12.46
CA VAL A 354 -5.35 -2.71 -13.11
C VAL A 354 -6.47 -1.66 -13.13
N GLU A 355 -7.00 -1.41 -14.33
CA GLU A 355 -8.15 -0.54 -14.54
C GLU A 355 -9.43 -1.36 -14.56
N PHE A 356 -10.42 -0.90 -13.80
CA PHE A 356 -11.75 -1.46 -13.72
C PHE A 356 -12.80 -0.46 -14.18
N TYR A 357 -13.96 -0.98 -14.57
CA TYR A 357 -15.16 -0.17 -14.66
C TYR A 357 -16.37 -0.87 -14.08
N ILE A 358 -17.26 -0.09 -13.47
CA ILE A 358 -18.53 -0.56 -12.91
C ILE A 358 -19.65 0.11 -13.70
N LYS A 359 -20.65 -0.66 -14.14
CA LYS A 359 -21.90 -0.05 -14.64
C LYS A 359 -22.79 0.24 -13.43
N VAL A 360 -23.12 1.50 -13.24
CA VAL A 360 -23.81 1.97 -12.04
C VAL A 360 -25.33 1.76 -12.22
N PRO A 361 -26.03 1.19 -11.22
CA PRO A 361 -27.49 1.12 -11.23
C PRO A 361 -28.12 2.51 -11.30
N GLU A 362 -29.26 2.66 -11.98
CA GLU A 362 -29.96 3.95 -12.08
C GLU A 362 -30.42 4.51 -10.73
N THR A 363 -30.55 3.64 -9.72
CA THR A 363 -30.94 3.98 -8.34
C THR A 363 -29.77 4.29 -7.41
N TYR A 364 -28.53 4.32 -7.91
CA TYR A 364 -27.36 4.57 -7.07
C TYR A 364 -27.32 6.01 -6.56
N VAL A 365 -27.06 6.16 -5.27
CA VAL A 365 -26.84 7.46 -4.62
C VAL A 365 -25.37 7.54 -4.19
N PRO A 366 -24.59 8.50 -4.71
CA PRO A 366 -23.19 8.68 -4.30
C PRO A 366 -23.11 9.08 -2.83
N LEU A 367 -22.06 8.65 -2.14
CA LEU A 367 -21.75 9.11 -0.80
C LEU A 367 -21.13 10.52 -0.86
N ILE A 368 -20.28 10.76 -1.86
CA ILE A 368 -19.57 12.02 -2.05
C ILE A 368 -19.90 12.56 -3.45
N GLY A 369 -20.80 13.56 -3.51
CA GLY A 369 -21.43 14.03 -4.75
C GLY A 369 -20.44 14.46 -5.85
N ASP A 370 -19.38 15.16 -5.49
CA ASP A 370 -18.40 15.73 -6.45
C ASP A 370 -17.50 14.67 -7.09
N VAL A 371 -17.29 13.54 -6.39
CA VAL A 371 -16.41 12.47 -6.86
C VAL A 371 -17.04 11.70 -8.02
N LEU A 372 -18.36 11.51 -8.02
CA LEU A 372 -19.08 10.83 -9.10
C LEU A 372 -18.96 11.58 -10.43
N GLY A 373 -18.88 12.92 -10.40
CA GLY A 373 -18.66 13.73 -11.60
C GLY A 373 -17.29 13.51 -12.25
N ARG A 374 -16.25 13.24 -11.42
CA ARG A 374 -14.87 13.02 -11.87
C ARG A 374 -14.61 11.59 -12.32
N LEU A 375 -15.18 10.61 -11.61
CA LEU A 375 -15.03 9.18 -11.92
C LEU A 375 -16.03 8.68 -12.98
N GLY A 376 -17.14 9.39 -13.12
CA GLY A 376 -18.24 9.01 -14.00
C GLY A 376 -17.94 9.29 -15.47
N SER A 377 -18.32 8.36 -16.35
CA SER A 377 -18.43 8.65 -17.79
C SER A 377 -19.37 9.85 -18.04
N LYS A 378 -19.29 10.49 -19.22
CA LYS A 378 -20.16 11.63 -19.59
C LYS A 378 -21.66 11.40 -19.35
N ASN A 379 -22.12 10.13 -19.42
CA ASN A 379 -23.51 9.76 -19.23
C ASN A 379 -23.84 9.31 -17.80
N ARG A 380 -22.88 9.37 -16.86
CA ARG A 380 -22.94 8.93 -15.44
C ARG A 380 -23.39 7.48 -15.19
N ARG A 381 -23.43 6.64 -16.23
CA ARG A 381 -23.81 5.22 -16.14
C ARG A 381 -22.65 4.25 -15.89
N ARG A 382 -21.43 4.79 -15.78
CA ARG A 382 -20.20 4.02 -15.64
C ARG A 382 -19.22 4.79 -14.78
N ILE A 383 -18.61 4.11 -13.81
CA ILE A 383 -17.49 4.59 -12.99
C ILE A 383 -16.23 3.86 -13.46
N ASP A 384 -15.19 4.62 -13.82
CA ASP A 384 -13.87 4.10 -14.18
C ASP A 384 -12.88 4.39 -13.05
N PHE A 385 -12.09 3.40 -12.65
CA PHE A 385 -11.08 3.57 -11.60
C PHE A 385 -9.91 2.60 -11.76
N SER A 386 -8.78 2.89 -11.12
CA SER A 386 -7.58 2.06 -11.15
C SER A 386 -7.10 1.70 -9.75
N VAL A 387 -6.58 0.49 -9.60
CA VAL A 387 -5.95 0.00 -8.36
C VAL A 387 -4.58 -0.56 -8.70
N SER A 388 -3.60 -0.30 -7.85
CA SER A 388 -2.21 -0.74 -8.05
C SER A 388 -1.69 -1.62 -6.91
N SER A 389 -0.66 -2.42 -7.23
CA SER A 389 0.16 -3.18 -6.28
C SER A 389 1.62 -3.16 -6.72
N THR A 390 2.52 -2.82 -5.81
CA THR A 390 3.98 -2.79 -5.99
C THR A 390 4.67 -3.86 -5.13
N GLY A 391 5.89 -4.23 -5.50
CA GLY A 391 6.75 -5.18 -4.78
C GLY A 391 7.45 -6.18 -5.69
N ILE A 392 8.15 -7.12 -5.07
CA ILE A 392 8.82 -8.24 -5.73
C ILE A 392 7.92 -9.48 -5.73
N GLY A 393 7.69 -10.06 -6.92
CA GLY A 393 7.06 -11.37 -7.06
C GLY A 393 6.37 -11.59 -8.42
N GLY A 394 5.58 -12.65 -8.52
CA GLY A 394 4.96 -13.05 -9.79
C GLY A 394 3.91 -12.05 -10.30
N ALA A 395 3.98 -11.71 -11.59
CA ALA A 395 3.05 -10.80 -12.26
C ALA A 395 1.57 -11.18 -12.05
N LEU A 396 1.24 -12.49 -12.12
CA LEU A 396 -0.11 -12.97 -11.89
C LEU A 396 -0.56 -12.77 -10.43
N SER A 397 0.31 -13.04 -9.46
CA SER A 397 0.01 -12.83 -8.03
C SER A 397 -0.26 -11.36 -7.72
N HIS A 398 0.46 -10.42 -8.35
CA HIS A 398 0.15 -8.99 -8.26
C HIS A 398 -1.25 -8.68 -8.80
N VAL A 399 -1.58 -9.18 -9.99
CA VAL A 399 -2.91 -8.97 -10.60
C VAL A 399 -4.01 -9.55 -9.70
N ILE A 400 -3.82 -10.75 -9.17
CA ILE A 400 -4.76 -11.40 -8.26
C ILE A 400 -4.92 -10.59 -6.97
N LYS A 401 -3.82 -10.10 -6.37
CA LYS A 401 -3.88 -9.22 -5.20
C LYS A 401 -4.68 -7.95 -5.50
N VAL A 402 -4.50 -7.33 -6.67
CA VAL A 402 -5.27 -6.15 -7.08
C VAL A 402 -6.76 -6.49 -7.23
N ILE A 403 -7.10 -7.66 -7.77
CA ILE A 403 -8.49 -8.14 -7.86
C ILE A 403 -9.08 -8.37 -6.46
N ASN A 404 -8.35 -9.04 -5.56
CA ASN A 404 -8.76 -9.24 -4.17
C ASN A 404 -8.99 -7.91 -3.45
N LYS A 405 -8.01 -6.99 -3.55
CA LYS A 405 -8.13 -5.62 -3.02
C LYS A 405 -9.35 -4.92 -3.58
N THR A 406 -9.65 -5.05 -4.87
CA THR A 406 -10.79 -4.38 -5.50
C THR A 406 -12.14 -4.97 -5.08
N LEU A 407 -12.25 -6.29 -5.01
CA LEU A 407 -13.54 -6.97 -4.82
C LEU A 407 -13.89 -7.28 -3.36
N LEU A 408 -12.89 -7.37 -2.47
CA LEU A 408 -13.08 -7.92 -1.12
C LEU A 408 -12.72 -6.96 0.01
N GLN A 409 -11.83 -5.99 -0.23
CA GLN A 409 -11.32 -5.11 0.84
C GLN A 409 -12.27 -3.94 1.12
N ASP A 410 -12.57 -3.73 2.41
CA ASP A 410 -13.34 -2.59 2.94
C ASP A 410 -14.76 -2.47 2.37
N ILE A 411 -15.44 -3.62 2.20
CA ILE A 411 -16.83 -3.69 1.76
C ILE A 411 -17.66 -4.24 2.94
N PRO A 412 -18.55 -3.45 3.57
CA PRO A 412 -19.22 -3.86 4.81
C PRO A 412 -20.00 -5.17 4.73
N CYS A 413 -20.68 -5.45 3.61
CA CYS A 413 -21.41 -6.72 3.43
C CYS A 413 -20.50 -7.95 3.29
N LEU A 414 -19.18 -7.76 3.15
CA LEU A 414 -18.16 -8.80 3.17
C LEU A 414 -17.37 -8.84 4.49
N GLY A 415 -17.77 -8.11 5.53
CA GLY A 415 -17.00 -7.95 6.77
C GLY A 415 -16.67 -9.25 7.51
N GLU A 416 -17.46 -10.32 7.33
CA GLU A 416 -17.19 -11.65 7.88
C GLU A 416 -15.98 -12.34 7.22
N TYR A 417 -15.65 -11.95 5.98
CA TYR A 417 -14.61 -12.59 5.18
C TYR A 417 -13.27 -11.85 5.29
N PHE A 418 -12.19 -12.61 5.24
CA PHE A 418 -10.85 -12.07 5.10
C PHE A 418 -10.71 -11.53 3.65
N PRO A 419 -10.06 -10.37 3.41
CA PRO A 419 -10.03 -9.72 2.09
C PRO A 419 -9.11 -10.41 1.08
N ILE A 420 -8.99 -11.73 1.16
CA ILE A 420 -8.25 -12.63 0.28
C ILE A 420 -9.05 -13.91 0.12
N ALA A 421 -9.29 -14.29 -1.14
CA ALA A 421 -9.81 -15.60 -1.47
C ALA A 421 -8.66 -16.60 -1.59
N HIS A 422 -8.86 -17.81 -1.08
CA HIS A 422 -7.96 -18.96 -1.24
C HIS A 422 -8.13 -19.55 -2.65
N ASP A 423 -7.10 -19.48 -3.47
CA ASP A 423 -7.06 -20.01 -4.84
C ASP A 423 -6.80 -21.52 -4.81
N VAL A 424 -7.87 -22.30 -4.63
CA VAL A 424 -7.86 -23.78 -4.62
C VAL A 424 -7.17 -24.35 -5.87
N THR A 425 -7.55 -23.86 -7.05
CA THR A 425 -6.85 -24.18 -8.30
C THR A 425 -6.90 -23.04 -9.31
N SER A 426 -5.78 -22.84 -9.99
CA SER A 426 -5.64 -21.95 -11.14
C SER A 426 -5.01 -22.76 -12.27
N THR A 427 -5.72 -22.93 -13.39
CA THR A 427 -5.22 -23.75 -14.51
C THR A 427 -5.40 -23.04 -15.83
N GLN A 428 -4.42 -23.22 -16.71
CA GLN A 428 -4.41 -22.69 -18.05
C GLN A 428 -4.14 -23.82 -19.02
N ALA A 429 -4.83 -23.83 -20.16
CA ALA A 429 -4.61 -24.77 -21.24
C ALA A 429 -4.56 -24.02 -22.58
N ILE A 430 -3.51 -24.28 -23.35
CA ILE A 430 -3.46 -23.87 -24.75
C ILE A 430 -4.31 -24.89 -25.52
N ILE A 431 -5.25 -24.40 -26.34
CA ILE A 431 -6.19 -25.28 -27.02
C ILE A 431 -5.50 -26.14 -28.10
N ARG A 432 -4.40 -25.65 -28.70
CA ARG A 432 -3.51 -26.41 -29.60
C ARG A 432 -2.06 -25.99 -29.46
N ASP A 433 -1.18 -26.96 -29.27
CA ASP A 433 0.27 -26.77 -29.29
C ASP A 433 0.76 -26.57 -30.73
N ASN A 434 1.70 -25.64 -30.95
CA ASN A 434 2.39 -25.29 -32.22
C ASN A 434 1.74 -24.24 -33.15
N VAL A 435 0.67 -23.54 -32.74
CA VAL A 435 0.10 -22.40 -33.49
C VAL A 435 -0.34 -21.30 -32.51
N ALA A 436 -0.51 -20.05 -32.95
CA ALA A 436 -1.13 -18.97 -32.18
C ALA A 436 -2.59 -19.33 -31.81
N SER A 437 -2.74 -20.07 -30.71
CA SER A 437 -4.00 -20.64 -30.22
C SER A 437 -4.53 -19.82 -29.05
N PRO A 438 -5.87 -19.71 -28.90
CA PRO A 438 -6.45 -19.19 -27.68
C PRO A 438 -6.03 -20.02 -26.45
N VAL A 439 -5.95 -19.32 -25.32
CA VAL A 439 -5.69 -19.83 -23.97
C VAL A 439 -7.01 -19.89 -23.22
N TRP A 440 -7.37 -21.08 -22.74
CA TRP A 440 -8.44 -21.24 -21.77
C TRP A 440 -7.87 -21.14 -20.36
N ALA A 441 -8.44 -20.23 -19.57
CA ALA A 441 -8.09 -20.05 -18.17
C ALA A 441 -9.27 -20.43 -17.28
N HIS A 442 -8.95 -21.10 -16.19
CA HIS A 442 -9.89 -21.54 -15.18
C HIS A 442 -9.37 -21.18 -13.79
N SER A 443 -10.25 -20.67 -12.92
CA SER A 443 -9.95 -20.36 -11.53
C SER A 443 -11.06 -20.88 -10.63
N LEU A 444 -10.68 -21.56 -9.54
CA LEU A 444 -11.56 -22.02 -8.47
C LEU A 444 -11.07 -21.43 -7.15
N VAL A 445 -11.97 -20.76 -6.44
CA VAL A 445 -11.64 -19.99 -5.23
C VAL A 445 -12.63 -20.24 -4.10
N LYS A 446 -12.16 -19.99 -2.88
CA LYS A 446 -12.93 -20.09 -1.64
C LYS A 446 -12.81 -18.80 -0.83
N LEU A 447 -13.94 -18.26 -0.37
CA LEU A 447 -13.94 -17.12 0.54
C LEU A 447 -13.68 -17.59 1.96
N CYS A 448 -12.63 -17.03 2.58
CA CYS A 448 -12.18 -17.44 3.91
C CYS A 448 -12.84 -16.58 4.98
N ARG A 449 -13.39 -17.19 6.03
CA ARG A 449 -14.01 -16.47 7.15
C ARG A 449 -12.95 -16.00 8.14
N ARG A 450 -13.09 -14.77 8.63
CA ARG A 450 -12.18 -14.17 9.64
C ARG A 450 -12.15 -15.00 10.92
N GLN A 451 -13.31 -15.47 11.39
CA GLN A 451 -13.41 -16.27 12.60
C GLN A 451 -12.59 -17.57 12.50
N LEU A 452 -12.77 -18.33 11.40
CA LEU A 452 -12.06 -19.60 11.18
C LEU A 452 -10.55 -19.39 11.02
N LEU A 453 -10.14 -18.29 10.39
CA LEU A 453 -8.72 -17.94 10.30
C LEU A 453 -8.13 -17.63 11.67
N GLY A 454 -8.88 -16.93 12.54
CA GLY A 454 -8.49 -16.69 13.94
C GLY A 454 -8.35 -17.99 14.74
N GLU A 455 -9.32 -18.91 14.61
CA GLU A 455 -9.26 -20.24 15.21
C GLU A 455 -8.04 -21.04 14.72
N THR A 456 -7.73 -20.96 13.43
CA THR A 456 -6.57 -21.64 12.84
C THR A 456 -5.26 -21.06 13.37
N LEU A 457 -5.15 -19.74 13.48
CA LEU A 457 -3.96 -19.07 14.00
C LEU A 457 -3.72 -19.42 15.48
N ASN A 458 -4.78 -19.47 16.29
CA ASN A 458 -4.71 -19.88 17.69
C ASN A 458 -4.29 -21.35 17.85
N ALA A 459 -4.70 -22.22 16.92
CA ALA A 459 -4.32 -23.62 16.94
C ALA A 459 -2.86 -23.87 16.51
N CYS A 460 -2.22 -22.90 15.86
CA CYS A 460 -0.82 -23.00 15.48
C CYS A 460 0.09 -22.68 16.68
N GLN A 461 0.49 -23.71 17.44
CA GLN A 461 1.54 -23.60 18.46
C GLN A 461 2.93 -23.53 17.79
N ASP A 462 3.96 -23.12 18.55
CA ASP A 462 5.32 -22.88 18.02
C ASP A 462 5.94 -24.10 17.29
N ASP A 463 5.47 -25.32 17.60
CA ASP A 463 5.97 -26.58 17.01
C ASP A 463 4.98 -27.29 16.07
N GLN A 464 3.75 -26.77 15.88
CA GLN A 464 2.73 -27.42 15.04
C GLN A 464 2.00 -26.41 14.15
N PHE A 465 2.38 -26.40 12.87
CA PHE A 465 1.66 -25.65 11.85
C PHE A 465 0.35 -26.35 11.47
N ARG A 466 -0.74 -25.58 11.38
CA ARG A 466 -2.06 -26.05 10.95
C ARG A 466 -2.54 -25.25 9.74
N ASN A 467 -3.24 -25.92 8.83
CA ASN A 467 -3.77 -25.30 7.62
C ASN A 467 -5.19 -24.80 7.88
N TYR A 468 -5.58 -23.71 7.20
CA TYR A 468 -6.98 -23.24 7.24
C TYR A 468 -7.98 -24.33 6.81
N GLU A 469 -7.56 -25.22 5.92
CA GLU A 469 -8.36 -26.35 5.43
C GLU A 469 -8.79 -27.32 6.53
N ASP A 470 -7.99 -27.45 7.60
CA ASP A 470 -8.28 -28.28 8.78
C ASP A 470 -9.54 -27.83 9.50
N PHE A 471 -9.83 -26.52 9.48
CA PHE A 471 -10.95 -25.89 10.18
C PHE A 471 -12.12 -25.56 9.25
N SER A 472 -11.83 -25.41 7.96
CA SER A 472 -12.78 -24.89 7.01
C SER A 472 -14.03 -25.78 6.83
N PHE A 473 -15.20 -25.15 6.93
CA PHE A 473 -16.48 -25.81 6.78
C PHE A 473 -17.57 -24.85 6.28
N GLY A 474 -18.29 -25.26 5.24
CA GLY A 474 -19.41 -24.47 4.76
C GLY A 474 -19.01 -23.19 4.00
N ASP A 475 -17.72 -22.96 3.75
CA ASP A 475 -17.21 -21.73 3.11
C ASP A 475 -17.75 -21.58 1.66
N PRO A 476 -18.03 -20.34 1.21
CA PRO A 476 -18.50 -20.09 -0.15
C PRO A 476 -17.41 -20.37 -1.18
N ILE A 477 -17.75 -21.17 -2.20
CA ILE A 477 -16.84 -21.55 -3.30
C ILE A 477 -17.35 -20.94 -4.60
N GLY A 478 -16.47 -20.37 -5.42
CA GLY A 478 -16.78 -19.86 -6.76
C GLY A 478 -15.74 -20.31 -7.80
N HIS A 479 -16.16 -20.43 -9.05
CA HIS A 479 -15.31 -20.74 -10.19
C HIS A 479 -15.57 -19.77 -11.35
N GLY A 480 -14.55 -19.58 -12.19
CA GLY A 480 -14.60 -18.71 -13.36
C GLY A 480 -13.85 -19.33 -14.54
N ASP A 481 -14.43 -19.17 -15.73
CA ASP A 481 -13.94 -19.70 -17.00
C ASP A 481 -13.82 -18.56 -18.01
N TYR A 482 -12.63 -18.37 -18.58
CA TYR A 482 -12.42 -17.36 -19.61
C TYR A 482 -11.49 -17.86 -20.73
N CYS A 483 -11.82 -17.51 -21.97
CA CYS A 483 -11.00 -17.83 -23.14
C CYS A 483 -10.45 -16.54 -23.76
N GLY A 484 -9.12 -16.44 -23.84
CA GLY A 484 -8.40 -15.29 -24.41
C GLY A 484 -7.24 -15.72 -25.29
N PHE A 485 -6.34 -14.78 -25.61
CA PHE A 485 -5.06 -15.06 -26.28
C PHE A 485 -3.84 -14.77 -25.40
N ASP A 486 -4.05 -14.02 -24.31
CA ASP A 486 -3.02 -13.62 -23.37
C ASP A 486 -3.22 -14.39 -22.06
N PHE A 487 -2.16 -15.06 -21.58
CA PHE A 487 -2.21 -15.88 -20.38
C PHE A 487 -2.62 -15.09 -19.13
N ILE A 488 -2.05 -13.89 -18.96
CA ILE A 488 -2.29 -13.05 -17.79
C ILE A 488 -3.72 -12.50 -17.84
N LEU A 489 -4.14 -11.96 -18.98
CA LEU A 489 -5.48 -11.39 -19.12
C LEU A 489 -6.56 -12.48 -18.97
N ALA A 490 -6.35 -13.65 -19.58
CA ALA A 490 -7.30 -14.74 -19.49
C ALA A 490 -7.47 -15.21 -18.04
N GLN A 491 -6.36 -15.38 -17.33
CA GLN A 491 -6.40 -15.75 -15.93
C GLN A 491 -7.00 -14.66 -15.05
N ALA A 492 -6.68 -13.39 -15.29
CA ALA A 492 -7.24 -12.27 -14.54
C ALA A 492 -8.76 -12.21 -14.65
N GLN A 493 -9.31 -12.45 -15.86
CA GLN A 493 -10.75 -12.49 -16.09
C GLN A 493 -11.40 -13.71 -15.42
N ALA A 494 -10.79 -14.90 -15.53
CA ALA A 494 -11.27 -16.09 -14.85
C ALA A 494 -11.26 -15.90 -13.32
N SER A 495 -10.18 -15.35 -12.76
CA SER A 495 -10.03 -15.03 -11.34
C SER A 495 -11.04 -13.99 -10.85
N LEU A 496 -11.33 -12.95 -11.64
CA LEU A 496 -12.37 -11.96 -11.36
C LEU A 496 -13.75 -12.63 -11.25
N GLN A 497 -14.10 -13.46 -12.24
CA GLN A 497 -15.38 -14.16 -12.28
C GLN A 497 -15.54 -15.17 -11.14
N ALA A 498 -14.49 -15.92 -10.82
CA ALA A 498 -14.50 -16.88 -9.72
C ALA A 498 -14.84 -16.21 -8.39
N ARG A 499 -14.24 -15.04 -8.11
CA ARG A 499 -14.48 -14.25 -6.89
C ARG A 499 -15.89 -13.66 -6.86
N LEU A 500 -16.37 -13.07 -7.97
CA LEU A 500 -17.75 -12.59 -8.06
C LEU A 500 -18.78 -13.72 -7.86
N GLN A 501 -18.50 -14.92 -8.39
CA GLN A 501 -19.35 -16.08 -8.18
C GLN A 501 -19.31 -16.57 -6.73
N ALA A 502 -18.14 -16.51 -6.08
CA ALA A 502 -18.02 -16.86 -4.67
C ALA A 502 -18.80 -15.87 -3.77
N ILE A 503 -18.76 -14.57 -4.08
CA ILE A 503 -19.57 -13.52 -3.40
C ILE A 503 -21.07 -13.80 -3.57
N ARG A 504 -21.51 -14.16 -4.79
CA ARG A 504 -22.90 -14.58 -5.03
C ARG A 504 -23.28 -15.78 -4.17
N ASN A 505 -22.41 -16.79 -4.11
CA ASN A 505 -22.66 -18.02 -3.37
C ASN A 505 -22.55 -17.83 -1.84
N ALA A 506 -21.99 -16.72 -1.37
CA ALA A 506 -22.00 -16.29 0.02
C ALA A 506 -23.37 -15.73 0.47
N GLY A 507 -24.32 -15.54 -0.45
CA GLY A 507 -25.65 -14.98 -0.14
C GLY A 507 -25.68 -13.45 -0.08
N ILE A 508 -24.61 -12.80 -0.55
CA ILE A 508 -24.51 -11.34 -0.57
C ILE A 508 -25.33 -10.78 -1.73
N ARG A 509 -26.13 -9.76 -1.42
CA ARG A 509 -26.98 -9.10 -2.38
C ARG A 509 -26.17 -8.30 -3.40
N PRO A 510 -26.36 -8.50 -4.71
CA PRO A 510 -25.61 -7.77 -5.72
C PRO A 510 -25.81 -6.25 -5.64
N ASP A 511 -27.04 -5.82 -5.42
CA ASP A 511 -27.45 -4.42 -5.28
C ASP A 511 -26.80 -3.72 -4.07
N ARG A 512 -26.79 -4.38 -2.89
CA ARG A 512 -26.07 -3.89 -1.69
C ARG A 512 -24.56 -3.85 -1.93
N TYR A 513 -24.01 -4.90 -2.53
CA TYR A 513 -22.59 -5.03 -2.80
C TYR A 513 -22.08 -3.95 -3.75
N ILE A 514 -22.77 -3.73 -4.88
CA ILE A 514 -22.36 -2.74 -5.89
C ILE A 514 -22.46 -1.33 -5.33
N GLN A 515 -23.50 -1.01 -4.55
CA GLN A 515 -23.60 0.28 -3.88
C GLN A 515 -22.40 0.52 -2.96
N GLN A 516 -22.07 -0.45 -2.10
CA GLN A 516 -20.94 -0.35 -1.17
C GLN A 516 -19.59 -0.33 -1.89
N LEU A 517 -19.43 -1.07 -2.99
CA LEU A 517 -18.23 -1.05 -3.82
C LEU A 517 -18.01 0.33 -4.44
N CYS A 518 -19.06 0.95 -5.01
CA CYS A 518 -18.97 2.30 -5.56
C CYS A 518 -18.60 3.33 -4.47
N GLN A 519 -19.25 3.28 -3.31
CA GLN A 519 -18.94 4.18 -2.18
C GLN A 519 -17.50 4.01 -1.68
N ARG A 520 -17.00 2.77 -1.63
CA ARG A 520 -15.59 2.49 -1.29
C ARG A 520 -14.64 3.06 -2.34
N VAL A 521 -14.97 2.98 -3.63
CA VAL A 521 -14.18 3.58 -4.72
C VAL A 521 -14.16 5.11 -4.57
N GLU A 522 -15.30 5.74 -4.25
CA GLU A 522 -15.37 7.18 -3.97
C GLU A 522 -14.44 7.58 -2.82
N ARG A 523 -14.50 6.88 -1.69
CA ARG A 523 -13.62 7.12 -0.53
C ARG A 523 -12.13 6.93 -0.87
N SER A 524 -11.82 5.88 -1.65
CA SER A 524 -10.45 5.59 -2.07
C SER A 524 -9.89 6.70 -2.97
N GLN A 525 -10.72 7.28 -3.84
CA GLN A 525 -10.30 8.41 -4.68
C GLN A 525 -10.00 9.65 -3.84
N VAL A 526 -10.83 9.96 -2.85
CA VAL A 526 -10.57 11.09 -1.94
C VAL A 526 -9.27 10.90 -1.17
N MET A 527 -8.98 9.69 -0.68
CA MET A 527 -7.68 9.44 -0.05
C MET A 527 -6.51 9.59 -1.02
N GLN A 528 -6.64 9.16 -2.28
CA GLN A 528 -5.60 9.38 -3.30
C GLN A 528 -5.38 10.87 -3.55
N ASP A 529 -6.46 11.64 -3.69
CA ASP A 529 -6.42 13.08 -3.84
C ASP A 529 -5.72 13.75 -2.62
N ALA A 530 -5.92 13.20 -1.41
CA ALA A 530 -5.35 13.73 -0.17
C ALA A 530 -3.84 13.51 -0.13
N TRP A 531 -3.39 12.33 -0.52
CA TRP A 531 -1.97 12.03 -0.69
C TRP A 531 -1.31 12.90 -1.75
N THR A 532 -2.01 13.27 -2.83
CA THR A 532 -1.47 14.23 -3.81
C THR A 532 -1.33 15.63 -3.26
N CYS A 533 -2.15 16.07 -2.29
CA CYS A 533 -1.94 17.36 -1.63
C CYS A 533 -0.64 17.40 -0.80
N LEU A 534 -0.19 16.25 -0.30
CA LEU A 534 1.02 16.11 0.52
C LEU A 534 2.28 15.89 -0.34
N ARG A 535 2.21 14.96 -1.29
CA ARG A 535 3.35 14.55 -2.16
C ARG A 535 3.50 15.41 -3.42
N GLY A 536 2.45 16.15 -3.76
CA GLY A 536 2.37 17.04 -4.89
C GLY A 536 1.81 18.40 -4.48
N TYR A 537 1.52 19.27 -5.45
CA TYR A 537 0.92 20.58 -5.16
C TYR A 537 -0.41 20.42 -4.39
N PRO A 538 -0.64 21.18 -3.29
CA PRO A 538 0.13 22.34 -2.83
C PRO A 538 1.27 22.04 -1.83
N PHE A 539 1.61 20.77 -1.60
CA PHE A 539 2.62 20.27 -0.65
C PHE A 539 2.30 20.65 0.81
N SER A 540 1.07 20.41 1.24
CA SER A 540 0.57 20.82 2.57
C SER A 540 -0.09 19.69 3.33
N SER A 541 0.32 19.47 4.58
CA SER A 541 -0.41 18.60 5.53
C SER A 541 -1.78 19.17 5.86
N LEU A 542 -1.90 20.49 6.06
CA LEU A 542 -3.18 21.15 6.34
C LEU A 542 -4.20 20.94 5.21
N ALA A 543 -3.79 21.06 3.95
CA ALA A 543 -4.67 20.75 2.80
C ALA A 543 -5.15 19.30 2.82
N MET A 544 -4.24 18.36 3.10
CA MET A 544 -4.58 16.94 3.22
C MET A 544 -5.56 16.71 4.38
N VAL A 545 -5.29 17.30 5.55
CA VAL A 545 -6.14 17.21 6.75
C VAL A 545 -7.53 17.76 6.46
N GLY A 546 -7.63 18.98 5.95
CA GLY A 546 -8.91 19.63 5.68
C GLY A 546 -9.76 18.84 4.67
N MET A 547 -9.14 18.30 3.63
CA MET A 547 -9.86 17.51 2.64
C MET A 547 -10.36 16.16 3.20
N VAL A 548 -9.54 15.51 4.05
CA VAL A 548 -9.91 14.25 4.72
C VAL A 548 -11.00 14.48 5.76
N GLU A 549 -10.87 15.52 6.60
CA GLU A 549 -11.85 15.89 7.62
C GLU A 549 -13.21 16.20 7.00
N GLN A 550 -13.25 16.99 5.92
CA GLN A 550 -14.48 17.36 5.24
C GLN A 550 -15.17 16.17 4.55
N SER A 551 -14.40 15.24 4.00
CA SER A 551 -14.94 14.25 3.03
C SER A 551 -15.07 12.82 3.58
N LEU A 552 -14.28 12.45 4.59
CA LEU A 552 -14.15 11.06 5.05
C LEU A 552 -14.44 10.87 6.53
N LEU A 553 -14.11 11.86 7.37
CA LEU A 553 -14.27 11.72 8.82
C LEU A 553 -15.71 12.08 9.24
N PRO A 554 -16.26 11.38 10.25
CA PRO A 554 -17.61 11.66 10.72
C PRO A 554 -17.69 13.02 11.43
N GLU A 555 -18.78 13.76 11.22
CA GLU A 555 -19.08 15.01 11.92
C GLU A 555 -19.99 14.78 13.15
N GLY A 556 -20.00 15.70 14.11
CA GLY A 556 -20.95 15.71 15.23
C GLY A 556 -20.58 14.81 16.43
N PRO A 557 -21.55 14.23 17.18
CA PRO A 557 -21.26 13.50 18.42
C PRO A 557 -20.44 12.22 18.21
N GLU A 558 -20.56 11.57 17.04
CA GLU A 558 -19.68 10.45 16.64
C GLU A 558 -18.21 10.89 16.49
N ALA A 559 -17.99 12.19 16.26
CA ALA A 559 -16.68 12.82 16.21
C ALA A 559 -16.12 13.16 17.60
N THR A 560 -16.55 12.53 18.71
CA THR A 560 -15.94 12.73 20.06
C THR A 560 -15.38 11.48 20.76
N GLY A 561 -15.85 10.26 20.43
CA GLY A 561 -15.34 9.00 21.02
C GLY A 561 -14.33 8.21 20.17
N PRO A 562 -13.69 7.16 20.72
CA PRO A 562 -12.84 6.25 19.94
C PRO A 562 -13.64 5.57 18.83
N LEU A 563 -12.96 5.21 17.74
CA LEU A 563 -13.60 4.51 16.62
C LEU A 563 -14.20 3.18 17.07
N GLN A 564 -15.29 2.77 16.42
CA GLN A 564 -15.88 1.46 16.64
C GLN A 564 -15.21 0.40 15.74
N ASN A 565 -15.26 -0.87 16.15
CA ASN A 565 -14.76 -2.01 15.37
C ASN A 565 -15.36 -2.12 13.96
N MET A 566 -16.57 -1.58 13.75
CA MET A 566 -17.29 -1.62 12.48
C MET A 566 -16.94 -0.47 11.53
N ALA A 567 -16.06 0.45 11.93
CA ALA A 567 -15.60 1.52 11.05
C ALA A 567 -14.84 0.96 9.84
N SER A 568 -14.94 1.67 8.71
CA SER A 568 -14.28 1.29 7.46
C SER A 568 -12.75 1.41 7.59
N ASP A 569 -12.02 0.49 6.94
CA ASP A 569 -10.54 0.49 6.93
C ASP A 569 -10.00 1.82 6.38
N VAL A 570 -10.71 2.48 5.45
CA VAL A 570 -10.34 3.79 4.89
C VAL A 570 -10.44 4.90 5.95
N VAL A 571 -11.33 4.79 6.93
CA VAL A 571 -11.41 5.77 8.03
C VAL A 571 -10.21 5.61 8.97
N PHE A 572 -9.84 4.37 9.32
CA PHE A 572 -8.60 4.12 10.06
C PHE A 572 -7.37 4.62 9.30
N ASP A 573 -7.30 4.35 7.98
CA ASP A 573 -6.25 4.85 7.10
C ASP A 573 -6.19 6.39 7.08
N ALA A 574 -7.34 7.07 7.05
CA ALA A 574 -7.43 8.53 7.11
C ALA A 574 -6.82 9.10 8.40
N TYR A 575 -7.24 8.61 9.56
CA TYR A 575 -6.68 9.04 10.86
C TYR A 575 -5.18 8.76 10.96
N LEU A 576 -4.73 7.58 10.52
CA LEU A 576 -3.31 7.22 10.53
C LEU A 576 -2.50 8.10 9.58
N SER A 577 -3.02 8.41 8.40
CA SER A 577 -2.32 9.23 7.41
C SER A 577 -2.18 10.68 7.88
N ILE A 578 -3.20 11.23 8.56
CA ILE A 578 -3.09 12.54 9.22
C ILE A 578 -2.01 12.50 10.32
N ALA A 579 -2.06 11.50 11.20
CA ALA A 579 -1.09 11.35 12.27
C ALA A 579 0.35 11.22 11.74
N GLU A 580 0.57 10.43 10.70
CA GLU A 580 1.87 10.29 10.04
C GLU A 580 2.37 11.62 9.47
N ALA A 581 1.52 12.35 8.73
CA ALA A 581 1.91 13.62 8.11
C ALA A 581 2.32 14.67 9.15
N LEU A 582 1.56 14.79 10.26
CA LEU A 582 1.85 15.75 11.33
C LEU A 582 3.06 15.33 12.19
N LEU A 583 3.26 14.03 12.43
CA LEU A 583 4.46 13.54 13.12
C LEU A 583 5.72 13.78 12.28
N ASP A 584 5.66 13.60 10.96
CA ASP A 584 6.78 13.93 10.07
C ASP A 584 7.17 15.42 10.14
N GLU A 585 6.20 16.32 10.40
CA GLU A 585 6.41 17.75 10.63
C GLU A 585 6.96 18.07 12.03
N GLY A 586 6.95 17.10 12.96
CA GLY A 586 7.42 17.29 14.33
C GLY A 586 6.35 17.86 15.28
N VAL A 587 5.08 17.74 14.89
CA VAL A 587 3.92 18.22 15.62
C VAL A 587 3.27 17.05 16.37
N TYR A 588 3.38 17.00 17.69
CA TYR A 588 2.84 15.89 18.49
C TYR A 588 1.55 16.26 19.25
N ARG A 589 1.28 17.54 19.53
CA ARG A 589 0.08 17.93 20.28
C ARG A 589 -1.22 17.65 19.48
N PRO A 590 -1.43 18.24 18.29
CA PRO A 590 -2.54 17.89 17.39
C PRO A 590 -2.73 16.40 17.14
N VAL A 591 -1.63 15.66 17.02
CA VAL A 591 -1.65 14.20 16.76
C VAL A 591 -2.33 13.42 17.88
N ARG A 592 -2.28 13.91 19.13
CA ARG A 592 -2.85 13.19 20.28
C ARG A 592 -4.34 12.92 20.09
N ALA A 593 -5.10 13.89 19.57
CA ALA A 593 -6.53 13.74 19.34
C ALA A 593 -6.84 12.61 18.36
N TYR A 594 -6.08 12.48 17.28
CA TYR A 594 -6.23 11.41 16.29
C TYR A 594 -5.77 10.05 16.82
N LEU A 595 -4.67 10.00 17.59
CA LEU A 595 -4.21 8.76 18.23
C LEU A 595 -5.21 8.24 19.26
N THR A 596 -5.87 9.12 20.03
CA THR A 596 -6.94 8.74 20.96
C THR A 596 -8.11 8.07 20.23
N ARG A 597 -8.41 8.47 18.98
CA ARG A 597 -9.44 7.79 18.17
C ARG A 597 -9.09 6.37 17.80
N LEU A 598 -7.79 6.12 17.66
CA LEU A 598 -7.23 4.86 17.24
C LEU A 598 -6.91 3.92 18.41
N GLU A 599 -7.19 4.31 19.67
CA GLU A 599 -6.93 3.48 20.86
C GLU A 599 -7.67 2.12 20.82
N ILE A 600 -8.73 1.97 20.03
CA ILE A 600 -9.35 0.66 19.79
C ILE A 600 -8.38 -0.36 19.16
N LEU A 601 -7.33 0.11 18.47
CA LEU A 601 -6.30 -0.73 17.89
C LEU A 601 -5.41 -1.40 18.94
N ASP A 602 -5.32 -0.86 20.16
CA ASP A 602 -4.57 -1.49 21.26
C ASP A 602 -5.12 -2.89 21.58
N ARG A 603 -6.45 -3.08 21.50
CA ARG A 603 -7.08 -4.40 21.67
C ARG A 603 -6.54 -5.42 20.67
N PHE A 604 -6.40 -5.03 19.39
CA PHE A 604 -5.85 -5.90 18.35
C PHE A 604 -4.34 -6.10 18.47
N VAL A 605 -3.62 -5.11 19.01
CA VAL A 605 -2.19 -5.25 19.32
C VAL A 605 -1.97 -6.35 20.35
N GLU A 606 -2.77 -6.34 21.42
CA GLU A 606 -2.68 -7.28 22.55
C GLU A 606 -3.13 -8.68 22.14
N GLN A 607 -4.32 -8.82 21.55
CA GLN A 607 -4.82 -10.10 21.05
C GLN A 607 -3.86 -10.78 20.06
N GLY A 608 -3.18 -10.01 19.21
CA GLY A 608 -2.29 -10.53 18.17
C GLY A 608 -1.05 -11.27 18.68
N LEU A 609 -0.64 -11.03 19.93
CA LEU A 609 0.65 -11.48 20.47
C LEU A 609 0.54 -12.31 21.76
N GLU A 610 -0.67 -12.53 22.28
CA GLU A 610 -0.89 -13.43 23.41
C GLU A 610 -0.61 -14.88 23.01
N THR A 611 0.37 -15.51 23.68
CA THR A 611 0.70 -16.93 23.50
C THR A 611 -0.36 -17.88 24.06
N SER A 612 -1.24 -17.36 24.93
CA SER A 612 -2.37 -18.07 25.52
C SER A 612 -3.53 -17.09 25.72
N PRO A 613 -4.41 -16.89 24.72
CA PRO A 613 -5.59 -16.07 24.94
C PRO A 613 -6.41 -16.68 26.08
N ALA A 614 -6.95 -15.84 26.97
CA ALA A 614 -7.93 -16.32 27.95
C ALA A 614 -9.04 -17.06 27.19
N GLU A 615 -9.41 -18.28 27.64
CA GLU A 615 -10.30 -19.23 26.96
C GLU A 615 -11.70 -18.68 26.55
N ALA A 616 -12.01 -17.41 26.81
CA ALA A 616 -13.31 -16.79 26.66
C ALA A 616 -13.51 -15.91 25.41
N GLU A 617 -12.46 -15.34 24.78
CA GLU A 617 -12.62 -14.45 23.60
C GLU A 617 -12.00 -15.02 22.31
N PRO A 618 -12.76 -15.12 21.19
CA PRO A 618 -12.22 -15.56 19.90
C PRO A 618 -11.25 -14.53 19.32
N PHE A 619 -10.17 -14.99 18.68
CA PHE A 619 -9.19 -14.12 18.03
C PHE A 619 -9.82 -13.34 16.87
N GLU A 620 -9.88 -12.02 16.98
CA GLU A 620 -10.44 -11.16 15.94
C GLU A 620 -9.39 -10.86 14.85
N VAL A 621 -9.61 -11.37 13.63
CA VAL A 621 -8.71 -11.10 12.51
C VAL A 621 -8.95 -9.71 11.93
N PHE A 622 -8.11 -8.76 12.32
CA PHE A 622 -8.09 -7.39 11.80
C PHE A 622 -6.94 -7.15 10.78
N SER A 623 -6.98 -6.00 10.10
CA SER A 623 -5.95 -5.54 9.16
C SER A 623 -4.61 -5.32 9.86
N GLY A 624 -3.67 -6.24 9.63
CA GLY A 624 -2.32 -6.13 10.22
C GLY A 624 -1.58 -4.86 9.79
N ALA A 625 -1.79 -4.38 8.56
CA ALA A 625 -1.11 -3.17 8.07
C ALA A 625 -1.51 -1.92 8.86
N LEU A 626 -2.78 -1.78 9.24
CA LEU A 626 -3.26 -0.64 10.03
C LEU A 626 -2.72 -0.69 11.46
N VAL A 627 -2.68 -1.88 12.08
CA VAL A 627 -2.09 -2.08 13.43
C VAL A 627 -0.61 -1.71 13.44
N ILE A 628 0.14 -2.16 12.43
CA ILE A 628 1.58 -1.86 12.34
C ILE A 628 1.81 -0.36 12.13
N ARG A 629 1.03 0.31 11.27
CA ARG A 629 1.11 1.77 11.09
C ARG A 629 0.78 2.53 12.36
N TYR A 630 -0.23 2.10 13.12
CA TYR A 630 -0.52 2.68 14.43
C TYR A 630 0.66 2.57 15.41
N LEU A 631 1.29 1.40 15.50
CA LEU A 631 2.50 1.20 16.31
C LEU A 631 3.66 2.07 15.84
N LEU A 632 3.83 2.26 14.52
CA LEU A 632 4.84 3.18 13.97
C LEU A 632 4.54 4.64 14.37
N CYS A 633 3.28 5.08 14.34
CA CYS A 633 2.88 6.40 14.81
C CYS A 633 3.16 6.58 16.30
N LEU A 634 2.84 5.58 17.14
CA LEU A 634 3.15 5.60 18.57
C LEU A 634 4.66 5.68 18.82
N ALA A 635 5.46 4.85 18.13
CA ALA A 635 6.92 4.89 18.24
C ALA A 635 7.49 6.27 17.86
N ASN A 636 6.97 6.88 16.79
CA ASN A 636 7.39 8.21 16.37
C ASN A 636 6.91 9.30 17.34
N TYR A 637 5.72 9.14 17.95
CA TYR A 637 5.22 10.02 19.01
C TYR A 637 6.16 10.02 20.23
N TYR A 638 6.54 8.83 20.71
CA TYR A 638 7.50 8.69 21.82
C TYR A 638 8.85 9.32 21.48
N TYR A 639 9.31 9.15 20.23
CA TYR A 639 10.54 9.76 19.75
C TYR A 639 10.48 11.30 19.77
N LEU A 640 9.39 11.90 19.29
CA LEU A 640 9.26 13.35 19.11
C LEU A 640 8.89 14.13 20.38
N TYR A 641 8.17 13.50 21.32
CA TYR A 641 7.62 14.16 22.50
C TYR A 641 8.66 15.00 23.26
N ASP A 642 8.29 16.23 23.62
CA ASP A 642 9.15 17.16 24.36
C ASP A 642 9.01 16.91 25.86
N THR A 643 10.12 16.53 26.52
CA THR A 643 10.14 16.28 27.97
C THR A 643 9.93 17.55 28.80
N SER A 644 9.99 18.73 28.18
CA SER A 644 9.71 20.02 28.82
C SER A 644 8.22 20.41 28.71
N ASP A 645 7.39 19.59 28.06
CA ASP A 645 5.95 19.83 28.00
C ASP A 645 5.28 19.49 29.34
N SER A 646 4.71 20.50 29.98
CA SER A 646 4.06 20.37 31.30
C SER A 646 2.59 20.00 31.22
N ASP A 647 2.00 19.90 30.03
CA ASP A 647 0.58 19.64 29.87
C ASP A 647 0.27 18.11 29.85
N PRO A 648 -0.44 17.59 30.86
CA PRO A 648 -0.73 16.16 30.97
C PRO A 648 -1.67 15.64 29.88
N GLN A 649 -2.43 16.51 29.19
CA GLN A 649 -3.34 16.08 28.11
C GLN A 649 -2.59 15.47 26.92
N TYR A 650 -1.37 15.95 26.66
CA TYR A 650 -0.52 15.49 25.56
C TYR A 650 0.53 14.47 25.99
N LEU A 651 0.45 13.97 27.23
CA LEU A 651 1.36 12.93 27.69
C LEU A 651 1.24 11.68 26.79
N PRO A 652 2.36 11.08 26.38
CA PRO A 652 2.32 9.88 25.55
C PRO A 652 1.53 8.75 26.23
N PRO A 653 0.83 7.90 25.45
CA PRO A 653 0.08 6.79 26.01
C PRO A 653 0.96 5.90 26.89
N ARG A 654 0.43 5.42 28.02
CA ARG A 654 1.11 4.50 28.95
C ARG A 654 2.35 5.10 29.66
N CYS A 655 2.55 6.42 29.62
CA CYS A 655 3.58 7.13 30.38
C CYS A 655 2.99 7.83 31.62
N GLN A 656 3.84 8.08 32.63
CA GLN A 656 3.53 8.88 33.83
C GLN A 656 4.04 10.31 33.69
N VAL A 657 3.62 11.22 34.57
CA VAL A 657 3.93 12.67 34.47
C VAL A 657 5.42 12.97 34.60
N ASP A 658 6.20 12.09 35.25
CA ASP A 658 7.66 12.19 35.41
C ASP A 658 8.46 11.57 34.25
N VAL A 659 7.86 11.50 33.05
CA VAL A 659 8.48 10.88 31.89
C VAL A 659 9.81 11.55 31.50
N ASN A 660 10.84 10.74 31.32
CA ASN A 660 12.15 11.18 30.84
C ASN A 660 12.49 10.58 29.48
N ARG A 661 13.55 11.07 28.86
CA ARG A 661 13.98 10.63 27.52
C ARG A 661 14.38 9.15 27.48
N ASP A 662 14.87 8.57 28.57
CA ASP A 662 15.25 7.15 28.61
C ASP A 662 14.01 6.25 28.52
N ILE A 663 12.96 6.59 29.28
CA ILE A 663 11.66 5.89 29.24
C ILE A 663 11.07 5.97 27.83
N LEU A 664 11.08 7.16 27.21
CA LEU A 664 10.54 7.37 25.87
C LEU A 664 11.26 6.55 24.80
N VAL A 665 12.60 6.53 24.83
CA VAL A 665 13.41 5.76 23.88
C VAL A 665 13.18 4.25 24.05
N GLN A 666 13.08 3.76 25.29
CA GLN A 666 12.79 2.35 25.56
C GLN A 666 11.39 1.96 25.10
N GLN A 667 10.37 2.81 25.33
CA GLN A 667 9.01 2.57 24.85
C GLN A 667 8.93 2.61 23.32
N ALA A 668 9.63 3.56 22.68
CA ALA A 668 9.72 3.60 21.22
C ALA A 668 10.31 2.29 20.67
N TRP A 669 11.44 1.82 21.23
CA TRP A 669 12.07 0.57 20.79
C TRP A 669 11.15 -0.64 20.98
N LYS A 670 10.56 -0.78 22.17
CA LYS A 670 9.60 -1.86 22.46
C LYS A 670 8.41 -1.84 21.51
N THR A 671 7.91 -0.66 21.16
CA THR A 671 6.79 -0.50 20.22
C THR A 671 7.19 -0.93 18.80
N LEU A 672 8.43 -0.66 18.39
CA LEU A 672 8.97 -1.15 17.11
C LEU A 672 9.13 -2.67 17.09
N ASP A 673 9.49 -3.30 18.22
CA ASP A 673 9.53 -4.76 18.34
C ASP A 673 8.13 -5.38 18.20
N LEU A 674 7.13 -4.77 18.83
CA LEU A 674 5.73 -5.16 18.65
C LEU A 674 5.32 -5.02 17.17
N ALA A 675 5.68 -3.91 16.52
CA ALA A 675 5.39 -3.68 15.11
C ALA A 675 5.99 -4.77 14.22
N GLN A 676 7.25 -5.15 14.44
CA GLN A 676 7.91 -6.22 13.70
C GLN A 676 7.26 -7.59 13.93
N ARG A 677 6.88 -7.91 15.18
CA ARG A 677 6.14 -9.16 15.46
C ARG A 677 4.79 -9.20 14.75
N HIS A 678 4.09 -8.07 14.69
CA HIS A 678 2.84 -7.94 13.92
C HIS A 678 3.05 -8.03 12.41
N ILE A 679 4.22 -7.65 11.88
CA ILE A 679 4.59 -7.92 10.47
C ILE A 679 4.69 -9.44 10.25
N SER A 680 5.34 -10.18 11.15
CA SER A 680 5.42 -11.65 11.07
C SER A 680 4.04 -12.31 11.21
N LEU A 681 3.22 -11.86 12.15
CA LEU A 681 1.83 -12.32 12.30
C LEU A 681 1.02 -12.04 11.03
N ARG A 682 1.20 -10.86 10.43
CA ARG A 682 0.57 -10.53 9.15
C ARG A 682 0.96 -11.56 8.10
N LEU A 683 2.24 -11.92 7.95
CA LEU A 683 2.67 -12.94 6.99
C LEU A 683 2.09 -14.33 7.33
N ARG A 684 2.07 -14.71 8.61
CA ARG A 684 1.50 -15.98 9.09
C ARG A 684 0.05 -16.18 8.66
N LYS A 685 -0.76 -15.11 8.65
CA LYS A 685 -2.15 -15.12 8.13
C LYS A 685 -2.21 -15.63 6.68
N TYR A 686 -1.25 -15.27 5.83
CA TYR A 686 -1.20 -15.69 4.42
C TYR A 686 -0.63 -17.10 4.29
N VAL A 687 0.35 -17.47 5.13
CA VAL A 687 0.95 -18.81 5.14
C VAL A 687 -0.09 -19.88 5.51
N VAL A 688 -0.89 -19.63 6.56
CA VAL A 688 -1.97 -20.53 6.99
C VAL A 688 -3.06 -20.71 5.92
N LEU A 689 -3.25 -19.69 5.07
CA LEU A 689 -4.15 -19.72 3.92
C LEU A 689 -3.49 -20.26 2.65
N ASN A 690 -2.20 -20.61 2.65
CA ASN A 690 -1.44 -20.96 1.45
C ASN A 690 -1.40 -19.86 0.35
N GLU A 691 -1.50 -18.59 0.74
CA GLU A 691 -1.52 -17.41 -0.14
C GLU A 691 -0.29 -16.50 0.05
N VAL A 692 0.87 -17.12 0.32
CA VAL A 692 2.11 -16.46 0.77
C VAL A 692 2.53 -15.30 -0.14
N SER A 693 2.42 -15.49 -1.46
CA SER A 693 2.84 -14.49 -2.46
C SER A 693 2.12 -13.14 -2.30
N GLN A 694 0.88 -13.13 -1.84
CA GLN A 694 0.12 -11.89 -1.64
C GLN A 694 0.56 -11.13 -0.37
N GLY A 695 1.19 -11.84 0.57
CA GLY A 695 1.64 -11.31 1.86
C GLY A 695 2.86 -10.41 1.77
N THR A 696 3.73 -10.59 0.78
CA THR A 696 5.01 -9.88 0.66
C THR A 696 4.94 -8.61 -0.19
N PHE A 697 3.88 -8.43 -0.98
CA PHE A 697 3.66 -7.20 -1.74
C PHE A 697 3.32 -6.00 -0.82
N HIS A 698 3.41 -4.78 -1.35
CA HIS A 698 3.15 -3.53 -0.62
C HIS A 698 1.89 -3.58 0.26
N PRO A 699 1.95 -3.21 1.55
CA PRO A 699 3.02 -2.43 2.17
C PRO A 699 4.01 -3.26 3.00
N HIS A 700 4.21 -4.56 2.73
CA HIS A 700 5.03 -5.40 3.62
C HIS A 700 6.47 -4.89 3.79
N TYR A 701 7.19 -4.73 2.69
CA TYR A 701 8.56 -4.23 2.73
C TYR A 701 8.62 -2.76 3.10
N LEU A 702 7.62 -1.94 2.72
CA LEU A 702 7.50 -0.56 3.23
C LEU A 702 7.45 -0.51 4.76
N LEU A 703 6.63 -1.35 5.40
CA LEU A 703 6.51 -1.37 6.86
C LEU A 703 7.81 -1.83 7.53
N LEU A 704 8.48 -2.86 7.00
CA LEU A 704 9.81 -3.28 7.47
C LEU A 704 10.84 -2.15 7.31
N SER A 705 10.81 -1.42 6.19
CA SER A 705 11.70 -0.29 5.94
C SER A 705 11.53 0.81 6.99
N ARG A 706 10.30 1.14 7.38
CA ARG A 706 10.00 2.16 8.39
C ARG A 706 10.40 1.73 9.79
N VAL A 707 10.21 0.45 10.14
CA VAL A 707 10.70 -0.10 11.42
C VAL A 707 12.22 0.03 11.51
N ALA A 708 12.95 -0.44 10.49
CA ALA A 708 14.41 -0.36 10.45
C ALA A 708 14.90 1.10 10.48
N PHE A 709 14.22 1.99 9.77
CA PHE A 709 14.55 3.42 9.72
C PHE A 709 14.36 4.13 11.07
N LEU A 710 13.22 3.92 11.76
CA LEU A 710 12.99 4.52 13.08
C LEU A 710 14.00 3.99 14.12
N ARG A 711 14.38 2.70 14.05
CA ARG A 711 15.46 2.17 14.89
C ARG A 711 16.81 2.83 14.57
N ALA A 712 17.11 3.06 13.29
CA ALA A 712 18.31 3.78 12.88
C ALA A 712 18.33 5.21 13.42
N LYS A 713 17.19 5.92 13.40
CA LYS A 713 17.03 7.25 14.01
C LYS A 713 17.26 7.25 15.52
N LEU A 714 16.68 6.28 16.24
CA LEU A 714 16.90 6.14 17.69
C LEU A 714 18.39 5.91 18.00
N LEU A 715 19.08 5.07 17.23
CA LEU A 715 20.53 4.88 17.39
C LEU A 715 21.35 6.10 16.93
N LEU A 716 20.85 6.89 15.99
CA LEU A 716 21.54 8.08 15.51
C LEU A 716 21.60 9.16 16.60
N PHE A 717 20.48 9.46 17.24
CA PHE A 717 20.37 10.56 18.22
C PHE A 717 20.48 10.11 19.68
N PHE A 718 20.16 8.86 20.00
CA PHE A 718 20.15 8.33 21.37
C PHE A 718 20.87 6.97 21.51
N PRO A 719 22.07 6.79 20.94
CA PRO A 719 22.76 5.49 20.86
C PRO A 719 22.99 4.80 22.21
N ARG A 720 23.11 5.56 23.30
CA ARG A 720 23.39 5.04 24.64
C ARG A 720 22.14 4.66 25.43
N ARG A 721 20.96 5.09 24.98
CA ARG A 721 19.67 4.92 25.69
C ARG A 721 18.82 3.78 25.14
N VAL A 722 19.11 3.36 23.91
CA VAL A 722 18.45 2.20 23.28
C VAL A 722 18.80 0.91 24.05
N SER A 723 17.84 0.02 24.27
CA SER A 723 18.07 -1.27 24.93
C SER A 723 18.93 -2.20 24.07
N HIS A 724 19.74 -3.06 24.69
CA HIS A 724 20.50 -4.10 23.98
C HIS A 724 19.57 -5.11 23.28
N ASP A 725 19.90 -5.47 22.04
CA ASP A 725 19.08 -6.33 21.18
C ASP A 725 19.94 -7.07 20.15
N ASP A 726 20.47 -8.24 20.55
CA ASP A 726 21.27 -9.11 19.68
C ASP A 726 20.48 -9.66 18.48
N THR A 727 19.14 -9.60 18.49
CA THR A 727 18.30 -10.14 17.41
C THR A 727 18.16 -9.16 16.25
N CYS A 728 18.04 -7.86 16.56
CA CYS A 728 17.92 -6.81 15.55
C CYS A 728 19.26 -6.11 15.26
N LEU A 729 20.25 -6.22 16.15
CA LEU A 729 21.58 -5.61 16.04
C LEU A 729 22.69 -6.66 16.18
N PRO A 730 23.12 -7.32 15.08
CA PRO A 730 24.20 -8.33 15.10
C PRO A 730 25.58 -7.78 15.47
N THR A 731 25.67 -6.49 15.77
CA THR A 731 26.89 -5.76 16.11
C THR A 731 27.15 -5.72 17.61
N GLU A 732 26.25 -6.29 18.43
CA GLU A 732 26.32 -6.35 19.89
C GLU A 732 26.92 -7.70 20.35
N ASN A 733 28.25 -7.83 20.38
CA ASN A 733 28.94 -9.04 20.86
C ASN A 733 29.48 -8.88 22.30
N PHE A 734 28.72 -8.20 23.17
CA PHE A 734 29.14 -7.86 24.53
C PHE A 734 28.14 -8.38 25.57
N THR A 735 28.56 -8.63 26.81
CA THR A 735 27.63 -9.02 27.89
C THR A 735 26.66 -7.89 28.21
N ARG A 736 25.40 -8.20 28.58
CA ARG A 736 24.31 -7.22 28.88
C ARG A 736 24.65 -6.09 29.87
N GLN A 737 25.76 -6.19 30.59
CA GLN A 737 26.23 -5.18 31.55
C GLN A 737 27.27 -4.21 30.97
N GLN A 738 27.79 -4.45 29.77
CA GLN A 738 28.79 -3.59 29.13
C GLN A 738 28.11 -2.49 28.29
N PRO A 739 28.58 -1.23 28.38
CA PRO A 739 28.11 -0.17 27.51
C PRO A 739 28.48 -0.47 26.05
N ARG A 740 27.63 -0.05 25.10
CA ARG A 740 27.95 -0.17 23.68
C ARG A 740 29.27 0.52 23.35
N THR A 741 30.11 -0.17 22.60
CA THR A 741 31.31 0.44 22.02
C THR A 741 30.93 1.37 20.87
N GLU A 742 31.78 2.37 20.60
CA GLU A 742 31.57 3.30 19.48
C GLU A 742 31.50 2.56 18.14
N ALA A 743 32.34 1.54 17.94
CA ALA A 743 32.31 0.68 16.75
C ALA A 743 30.95 -0.01 16.60
N SER A 744 30.40 -0.59 17.67
CA SER A 744 29.08 -1.25 17.64
C SER A 744 27.97 -0.28 17.25
N ILE A 745 28.04 0.98 17.72
CA ILE A 745 27.09 2.04 17.37
C ILE A 745 27.16 2.38 15.87
N HIS A 746 28.35 2.63 15.33
CA HIS A 746 28.51 2.96 13.91
C HIS A 746 28.02 1.82 13.00
N TRP A 747 28.44 0.59 13.28
CA TRP A 747 28.03 -0.56 12.49
C TRP A 747 26.53 -0.85 12.62
N GLY A 748 25.94 -0.71 13.82
CA GLY A 748 24.51 -0.88 14.04
C GLY A 748 23.66 0.13 13.25
N ARG A 749 24.10 1.40 13.23
CA ARG A 749 23.47 2.46 12.41
C ARG A 749 23.53 2.13 10.92
N LEU A 750 24.71 1.75 10.42
CA LEU A 750 24.92 1.40 9.01
C LEU A 750 24.08 0.19 8.59
N TYR A 751 24.05 -0.85 9.42
CA TYR A 751 23.28 -2.07 9.20
C TYR A 751 21.77 -1.79 9.10
N LEU A 752 21.21 -1.05 10.06
CA LEU A 752 19.78 -0.72 10.04
C LEU A 752 19.41 0.20 8.88
N ALA A 753 20.27 1.18 8.55
CA ALA A 753 20.05 2.08 7.42
C ALA A 753 20.11 1.33 6.08
N GLU A 754 21.03 0.37 5.92
CA GLU A 754 21.09 -0.50 4.74
C GLU A 754 19.84 -1.38 4.62
N LYS A 755 19.38 -1.99 5.71
CA LYS A 755 18.11 -2.75 5.73
C LYS A 755 16.92 -1.89 5.37
N ALA A 756 16.80 -0.70 5.96
CA ALA A 756 15.73 0.24 5.64
C ALA A 756 15.72 0.58 4.14
N ARG A 757 16.89 0.90 3.58
CA ARG A 757 17.06 1.19 2.16
C ARG A 757 16.72 0.00 1.27
N LEU A 758 17.19 -1.20 1.60
CA LEU A 758 16.93 -2.43 0.84
C LEU A 758 15.45 -2.80 0.82
N TYR A 759 14.75 -2.70 1.96
CA TYR A 759 13.31 -2.95 2.02
C TYR A 759 12.51 -1.89 1.27
N ALA A 760 12.89 -0.61 1.33
CA ALA A 760 12.25 0.44 0.52
C ALA A 760 12.42 0.14 -0.99
N ALA A 761 13.60 -0.32 -1.39
CA ALA A 761 13.88 -0.75 -2.75
C ALA A 761 13.00 -1.94 -3.17
N ALA A 762 12.87 -2.96 -2.31
CA ALA A 762 12.05 -4.14 -2.52
C ALA A 762 10.54 -3.85 -2.61
N ASP A 763 10.06 -2.79 -1.94
CA ASP A 763 8.68 -2.34 -2.05
C ASP A 763 8.41 -1.58 -3.37
N GLY A 764 9.47 -1.11 -4.04
CA GLY A 764 9.43 -0.34 -5.27
C GLY A 764 9.31 1.17 -5.08
N ASP A 765 9.59 1.71 -3.88
CA ASP A 765 9.46 3.14 -3.55
C ASP A 765 10.80 3.89 -3.71
N SER A 766 10.99 4.52 -4.87
CA SER A 766 12.21 5.27 -5.22
C SER A 766 12.43 6.52 -4.36
N GLU A 767 11.36 7.19 -3.92
CA GLU A 767 11.46 8.41 -3.11
C GLU A 767 11.99 8.08 -1.71
N VAL A 768 11.34 7.11 -1.05
CA VAL A 768 11.76 6.66 0.28
C VAL A 768 13.17 6.08 0.23
N TYR A 769 13.49 5.31 -0.81
CA TYR A 769 14.84 4.81 -1.04
C TYR A 769 15.87 5.94 -1.11
N ALA A 770 15.62 6.99 -1.90
CA ALA A 770 16.54 8.10 -2.06
C ALA A 770 16.80 8.84 -0.74
N CYS A 771 15.74 9.07 0.06
CA CYS A 771 15.84 9.66 1.39
C CYS A 771 16.69 8.78 2.33
N TYR A 772 16.45 7.47 2.37
CA TYR A 772 17.21 6.55 3.21
C TYR A 772 18.66 6.40 2.76
N ALA A 773 18.93 6.45 1.45
CA ALA A 773 20.29 6.47 0.90
C ALA A 773 21.05 7.75 1.30
N ALA A 774 20.38 8.91 1.29
CA ALA A 774 20.96 10.17 1.77
C ALA A 774 21.30 10.11 3.26
N ILE A 775 20.43 9.51 4.08
CA ILE A 775 20.67 9.33 5.52
C ILE A 775 21.78 8.31 5.78
N GLN A 776 21.83 7.20 5.04
CA GLN A 776 22.92 6.25 5.13
C GLN A 776 24.26 6.92 4.76
N ALA A 777 24.28 7.76 3.73
CA ALA A 777 25.45 8.55 3.38
C ALA A 777 25.86 9.51 4.51
N TRP A 778 24.91 10.14 5.19
CA TRP A 778 25.20 10.94 6.39
C TRP A 778 25.83 10.10 7.51
N ILE A 779 25.31 8.90 7.79
CA ILE A 779 25.90 7.99 8.80
C ILE A 779 27.34 7.61 8.44
N TYR A 780 27.64 7.39 7.15
CA TYR A 780 29.02 7.20 6.68
C TYR A 780 29.89 8.45 6.88
N LEU A 781 29.36 9.66 6.65
CA LEU A 781 30.10 10.90 6.94
C LEU A 781 30.43 11.03 8.43
N ILE A 782 29.51 10.66 9.33
CA ILE A 782 29.80 10.63 10.77
C ILE A 782 30.95 9.67 11.06
N ALA A 783 30.88 8.44 10.53
CA ALA A 783 31.95 7.44 10.70
C ALA A 783 33.29 7.88 10.10
N ALA A 784 33.29 8.70 9.05
CA ALA A 784 34.51 9.19 8.40
C ALA A 784 35.36 10.14 9.27
N TYR A 785 34.80 10.72 10.33
CA TYR A 785 35.52 11.59 11.26
C TYR A 785 35.88 10.90 12.59
N THR A 786 35.58 9.62 12.70
CA THR A 786 35.93 8.77 13.83
C THR A 786 37.33 8.16 13.63
N ARG A 787 38.04 7.86 14.73
CA ARG A 787 39.35 7.17 14.68
C ARG A 787 39.17 5.70 14.27
N ASP A 788 40.10 5.15 13.49
CA ASP A 788 40.08 3.76 13.01
C ASP A 788 39.84 2.73 14.14
N GLU A 789 40.45 2.94 15.31
CA GLU A 789 40.28 2.08 16.49
C GLU A 789 38.81 1.97 16.94
N ASN A 790 38.05 3.04 16.78
CA ASN A 790 36.66 3.15 17.16
C ASN A 790 35.70 2.73 16.03
N LEU A 791 36.21 2.32 14.86
CA LEU A 791 35.43 1.81 13.73
C LEU A 791 35.55 0.29 13.55
N ASN A 792 36.50 -0.36 14.22
CA ASN A 792 36.80 -1.77 14.03
C ASN A 792 36.08 -2.65 15.06
N LEU A 793 35.22 -3.56 14.60
CA LEU A 793 34.50 -4.50 15.50
C LEU A 793 35.37 -5.66 15.99
N ALA A 794 36.42 -6.02 15.24
CA ALA A 794 37.34 -7.12 15.57
C ALA A 794 38.67 -6.60 16.13
N LYS A 795 39.28 -7.38 17.05
CA LYS A 795 40.61 -7.05 17.58
C LYS A 795 41.68 -7.14 16.48
N PRO A 796 42.73 -6.29 16.50
CA PRO A 796 43.85 -6.42 15.58
C PRO A 796 44.49 -7.81 15.73
N GLY A 797 44.40 -8.66 14.71
CA GLY A 797 45.01 -10.00 14.70
C GLY A 797 44.08 -11.17 14.39
N ASP A 798 42.76 -10.99 14.41
CA ASP A 798 41.77 -12.08 14.24
C ASP A 798 41.60 -12.60 12.79
N GLY A 799 42.43 -12.16 11.84
CA GLY A 799 42.37 -12.57 10.43
C GLY A 799 41.12 -12.14 9.65
N ASN A 800 40.06 -11.70 10.33
CA ASN A 800 38.77 -11.39 9.74
C ASN A 800 38.71 -9.92 9.27
N ARG A 801 39.30 -9.65 8.10
CA ARG A 801 39.39 -8.32 7.48
C ARG A 801 38.03 -7.70 7.12
N SER A 802 36.95 -8.49 7.11
CA SER A 802 35.63 -8.02 6.67
C SER A 802 34.99 -7.01 7.63
N ARG A 803 35.35 -6.99 8.92
CA ARG A 803 34.72 -6.10 9.93
C ARG A 803 35.59 -4.89 10.32
N GLN A 804 36.31 -4.35 9.33
CA GLN A 804 37.14 -3.16 9.48
C GLN A 804 36.64 -2.06 8.54
N LEU A 805 36.48 -0.85 9.09
CA LEU A 805 36.13 0.35 8.33
C LEU A 805 37.24 1.38 8.57
N ASN A 806 37.62 2.11 7.52
CA ASN A 806 38.48 3.28 7.66
C ASN A 806 37.79 4.56 7.15
N PRO A 807 38.24 5.74 7.62
CA PRO A 807 37.69 7.03 7.24
C PRO A 807 37.53 7.26 5.74
N LYS A 808 38.53 6.84 4.95
CA LYS A 808 38.52 7.03 3.49
C LYS A 808 37.44 6.20 2.82
N GLN A 809 37.29 4.94 3.21
CA GLN A 809 36.22 4.06 2.73
C GLN A 809 34.84 4.62 3.07
N CYS A 810 34.68 5.19 4.27
CA CYS A 810 33.43 5.84 4.67
C CYS A 810 33.09 7.03 3.76
N LEU A 811 34.06 7.90 3.43
CA LEU A 811 33.85 8.99 2.47
C LEU A 811 33.47 8.48 1.06
N ASP A 812 34.13 7.43 0.59
CA ASP A 812 33.83 6.82 -0.72
C ASP A 812 32.41 6.24 -0.75
N TRP A 813 31.99 5.54 0.30
CA TRP A 813 30.62 5.04 0.44
C TRP A 813 29.58 6.16 0.51
N ALA A 814 29.84 7.21 1.29
CA ALA A 814 28.97 8.38 1.34
C ALA A 814 28.79 9.03 -0.05
N ARG A 815 29.88 9.17 -0.81
CA ARG A 815 29.84 9.70 -2.19
C ARG A 815 28.98 8.84 -3.11
N ARG A 816 29.20 7.51 -3.09
CA ARG A 816 28.46 6.56 -3.93
C ARG A 816 26.96 6.60 -3.64
N LEU A 817 26.58 6.52 -2.36
CA LEU A 817 25.17 6.51 -1.95
C LEU A 817 24.49 7.84 -2.23
N ARG A 818 25.16 8.97 -2.01
CA ARG A 818 24.67 10.31 -2.40
C ARG A 818 24.37 10.36 -3.89
N ASN A 819 25.31 9.95 -4.74
CA ASN A 819 25.13 10.00 -6.19
C ASN A 819 23.99 9.08 -6.65
N HIS A 820 23.86 7.89 -6.06
CA HIS A 820 22.77 6.98 -6.38
C HIS A 820 21.41 7.53 -5.93
N ALA A 821 21.33 8.15 -4.73
CA ALA A 821 20.11 8.79 -4.25
C ALA A 821 19.58 9.85 -5.24
N LEU A 822 20.47 10.68 -5.78
CA LEU A 822 20.14 11.70 -6.79
C LEU A 822 19.57 11.07 -8.06
N ILE A 823 20.19 10.00 -8.55
CA ILE A 823 19.74 9.26 -9.74
C ILE A 823 18.35 8.66 -9.52
N THR A 824 18.12 8.01 -8.38
CA THR A 824 16.84 7.36 -8.07
C THR A 824 15.70 8.34 -7.83
N TYR A 825 16.00 9.58 -7.44
CA TYR A 825 15.00 10.63 -7.22
C TYR A 825 14.50 11.30 -8.51
N ALA A 826 15.14 11.04 -9.66
CA ALA A 826 14.92 11.78 -10.90
C ALA A 826 13.44 11.80 -11.36
N GLU A 827 12.71 10.69 -11.21
CA GLU A 827 11.30 10.63 -11.60
C GLU A 827 10.40 11.45 -10.67
N THR A 828 10.58 11.28 -9.35
CA THR A 828 9.84 12.02 -8.32
C THR A 828 10.06 13.53 -8.46
N GLY A 829 11.32 13.95 -8.53
CA GLY A 829 11.65 15.37 -8.64
C GLY A 829 11.14 16.00 -9.93
N ARG A 830 11.12 15.25 -11.04
CA ARG A 830 10.50 15.70 -12.31
C ARG A 830 8.98 15.83 -12.18
N HIS A 831 8.31 14.90 -11.50
CA HIS A 831 6.87 14.97 -11.25
C HIS A 831 6.51 16.22 -10.43
N CYS A 832 7.20 16.46 -9.31
CA CYS A 832 6.99 17.64 -8.47
C CYS A 832 7.26 18.95 -9.22
N TYR A 833 8.34 19.00 -10.01
CA TYR A 833 8.65 20.15 -10.87
C TYR A 833 7.51 20.48 -11.83
N TYR A 834 6.96 19.48 -12.55
CA TYR A 834 5.86 19.72 -13.48
C TYR A 834 4.59 20.19 -12.79
N GLN A 835 4.26 19.65 -11.62
CA GLN A 835 3.10 20.12 -10.85
C GLN A 835 3.25 21.58 -10.40
N ILE A 836 4.43 21.96 -9.91
CA ILE A 836 4.71 23.36 -9.54
C ILE A 836 4.58 24.27 -10.75
N LYS A 837 5.17 23.86 -11.89
CA LYS A 837 5.16 24.65 -13.12
C LYS A 837 3.75 24.82 -13.69
N GLU A 838 2.96 23.75 -13.74
CA GLU A 838 1.57 23.78 -14.22
C GLU A 838 0.66 24.66 -13.34
N LYS A 839 0.93 24.72 -12.03
CA LYS A 839 0.14 25.49 -11.06
C LYS A 839 0.68 26.92 -10.81
N SER A 840 1.77 27.30 -11.46
CA SER A 840 2.34 28.64 -11.36
C SER A 840 1.69 29.64 -12.33
N GLY A 841 1.57 30.91 -11.92
CA GLY A 841 1.14 32.01 -12.78
C GLY A 841 -0.37 32.08 -13.08
N LEU A 842 -1.18 31.43 -12.26
CA LEU A 842 -2.64 31.53 -12.26
C LEU A 842 -3.10 32.79 -11.50
N SER A 843 -4.33 33.28 -11.75
CA SER A 843 -4.86 34.50 -11.12
C SER A 843 -4.78 34.45 -9.59
N LYS A 844 -4.29 35.52 -8.95
CA LYS A 844 -4.08 35.63 -7.49
C LYS A 844 -5.37 35.69 -6.67
N ASP A 845 -6.48 36.07 -7.31
CA ASP A 845 -7.79 36.19 -6.64
C ASP A 845 -8.46 34.82 -6.37
N ASP A 846 -7.90 33.73 -6.91
CA ASP A 846 -8.40 32.37 -6.76
C ASP A 846 -7.34 31.48 -6.07
N GLY A 847 -7.28 31.41 -4.74
CA GLY A 847 -6.64 30.30 -4.02
C GLY A 847 -7.44 29.01 -4.10
N ASP A 848 -6.78 27.90 -3.79
CA ASP A 848 -7.39 26.57 -3.85
C ASP A 848 -7.96 26.19 -2.47
N GLU A 849 -9.24 25.78 -2.45
CA GLU A 849 -9.98 25.39 -1.24
C GLU A 849 -9.79 23.90 -0.91
N PHE A 850 -9.49 23.61 0.36
CA PHE A 850 -9.32 22.26 0.91
C PHE A 850 -9.98 22.18 2.30
N GLY A 851 -11.30 21.97 2.32
CA GLY A 851 -12.07 22.03 3.57
C GLY A 851 -12.04 23.42 4.18
N VAL A 852 -11.59 23.53 5.42
CA VAL A 852 -11.46 24.83 6.13
C VAL A 852 -10.21 25.62 5.72
N TYR A 853 -9.32 25.05 4.91
CA TYR A 853 -8.06 25.67 4.52
C TYR A 853 -8.13 26.22 3.09
N TYR A 854 -7.59 27.42 2.91
CA TYR A 854 -7.44 28.08 1.62
C TYR A 854 -5.97 28.36 1.36
N ILE A 855 -5.42 27.84 0.26
CA ILE A 855 -3.99 27.99 -0.04
C ILE A 855 -3.79 28.90 -1.24
N GLU A 856 -3.00 29.96 -1.05
CA GLU A 856 -2.65 30.87 -2.12
C GLU A 856 -1.86 30.18 -3.24
N LYS A 857 -2.13 30.54 -4.49
CA LYS A 857 -1.45 29.99 -5.67
C LYS A 857 -0.02 30.50 -5.81
N ILE A 858 0.77 29.77 -6.60
CA ILE A 858 2.18 30.12 -6.85
C ILE A 858 2.25 31.20 -7.94
N PRO A 859 3.02 32.29 -7.75
CA PRO A 859 3.24 33.31 -8.78
C PRO A 859 3.96 32.72 -10.01
N PRO A 860 3.96 33.42 -11.16
CA PRO A 860 4.66 32.91 -12.34
C PRO A 860 6.17 32.74 -12.06
N ILE A 861 6.73 31.64 -12.57
CA ILE A 861 8.13 31.24 -12.33
C ILE A 861 9.03 31.63 -13.49
N TYR A 862 10.20 32.20 -13.19
CA TYR A 862 11.28 32.44 -14.14
C TYR A 862 12.53 31.62 -13.75
N GLU A 863 13.02 30.82 -14.69
CA GLU A 863 14.15 29.90 -14.48
C GLU A 863 15.45 30.54 -14.98
N THR A 864 16.49 30.62 -14.13
CA THR A 864 17.81 31.16 -14.48
C THR A 864 18.94 30.39 -13.81
N ARG A 865 20.20 30.70 -14.12
CA ARG A 865 21.39 30.02 -13.58
C ARG A 865 22.51 31.01 -13.27
N GLY A 866 23.25 30.77 -12.18
CA GLY A 866 24.52 31.47 -11.90
C GLY A 866 24.36 32.97 -11.64
N GLU A 867 25.27 33.80 -12.13
CA GLU A 867 25.31 35.25 -11.82
C GLU A 867 24.04 36.02 -12.27
N GLN A 868 23.36 35.55 -13.31
CA GLN A 868 22.08 36.11 -13.78
C GLN A 868 20.98 35.99 -12.71
N TYR A 869 21.05 34.95 -11.86
CA TYR A 869 20.13 34.78 -10.75
C TYR A 869 20.25 35.93 -9.74
N ALA A 870 21.48 36.21 -9.27
CA ALA A 870 21.73 37.19 -8.23
C ALA A 870 21.26 38.61 -8.60
N GLN A 871 21.36 38.96 -9.89
CA GLN A 871 20.89 40.24 -10.41
C GLN A 871 19.35 40.29 -10.49
N LEU A 872 18.72 39.25 -11.04
CA LEU A 872 17.28 39.22 -11.26
C LEU A 872 16.47 39.01 -9.99
N SER A 873 16.98 38.24 -9.03
CA SER A 873 16.32 37.97 -7.74
C SER A 873 16.16 39.23 -6.89
N GLN A 874 16.97 40.27 -7.13
CA GLN A 874 16.89 41.54 -6.43
C GLN A 874 15.96 42.56 -7.11
N SER A 875 15.70 42.39 -8.42
CA SER A 875 14.93 43.35 -9.22
C SER A 875 13.50 42.93 -9.53
N ALA A 876 13.19 41.63 -9.55
CA ALA A 876 11.88 41.12 -9.95
C ALA A 876 10.90 41.08 -8.76
N THR A 877 9.83 41.88 -8.81
CA THR A 877 8.79 41.93 -7.77
C THR A 877 7.53 41.12 -8.13
N GLU A 878 7.31 40.79 -9.40
CA GLU A 878 6.10 40.10 -9.87
C GLU A 878 6.30 38.62 -10.22
N LEU A 879 7.55 38.16 -10.28
CA LEU A 879 7.94 36.82 -10.72
C LEU A 879 8.76 36.11 -9.64
N LEU A 880 8.56 34.80 -9.53
CA LEU A 880 9.41 33.94 -8.70
C LEU A 880 10.63 33.47 -9.51
N VAL A 881 11.81 33.99 -9.19
CA VAL A 881 13.06 33.63 -9.86
C VAL A 881 13.69 32.42 -9.18
N LEU A 882 13.91 31.31 -9.90
CA LEU A 882 14.52 30.09 -9.38
C LEU A 882 15.93 29.87 -9.92
N ASP A 883 16.88 29.52 -9.03
CA ASP A 883 18.24 29.16 -9.41
C ASP A 883 18.35 27.67 -9.81
N MET A 884 18.29 27.42 -11.11
CA MET A 884 18.39 26.08 -11.67
C MET A 884 19.81 25.51 -11.62
N SER A 885 20.83 26.27 -11.17
CA SER A 885 22.17 25.71 -10.90
C SER A 885 22.21 24.87 -9.62
N LEU A 886 21.31 25.12 -8.68
CA LEU A 886 21.15 24.30 -7.46
C LEU A 886 20.04 23.25 -7.62
N LEU A 887 18.93 23.65 -8.26
CA LEU A 887 17.68 22.86 -8.36
C LEU A 887 17.68 21.82 -9.49
N ALA A 888 18.66 21.84 -10.40
CA ALA A 888 18.81 20.85 -11.45
C ALA A 888 20.25 20.36 -11.58
N ILE A 889 20.42 19.05 -11.69
CA ILE A 889 21.71 18.40 -11.92
C ILE A 889 21.73 17.86 -13.35
N ASN A 890 22.82 18.11 -14.06
CA ASN A 890 23.05 17.50 -15.36
C ASN A 890 23.53 16.06 -15.13
N PRO A 891 22.87 15.04 -15.69
CA PRO A 891 23.25 13.64 -15.48
C PRO A 891 24.70 13.34 -15.90
N LYS A 892 25.27 14.12 -16.82
CA LYS A 892 26.66 13.95 -17.26
C LYS A 892 27.69 14.22 -16.16
N ASP A 893 27.31 15.00 -15.15
CA ASP A 893 28.18 15.34 -14.02
C ASP A 893 28.20 14.22 -12.98
N LEU A 894 27.29 13.23 -13.08
CA LEU A 894 27.22 12.08 -12.19
C LEU A 894 27.89 10.85 -12.83
N PRO A 895 28.60 10.03 -12.04
CA PRO A 895 29.08 8.74 -12.51
C PRO A 895 27.91 7.81 -12.79
N LYS A 896 28.04 7.00 -13.85
CA LYS A 896 27.09 5.92 -14.13
C LYS A 896 27.19 4.86 -13.05
N VAL A 897 26.27 4.88 -12.08
CA VAL A 897 26.23 3.93 -10.95
C VAL A 897 25.11 2.89 -11.06
N SER A 898 24.23 3.00 -12.06
CA SER A 898 23.14 2.07 -12.31
C SER A 898 22.85 1.92 -13.80
N PRO A 899 22.21 0.81 -14.23
CA PRO A 899 21.76 0.63 -15.62
C PRO A 899 20.70 1.66 -16.04
N TYR A 900 19.85 2.09 -15.10
CA TYR A 900 18.78 3.07 -15.30
C TYR A 900 19.27 4.52 -15.10
N HIS A 901 20.40 4.88 -15.69
CA HIS A 901 20.93 6.22 -15.58
C HIS A 901 20.06 7.24 -16.35
N PRO A 902 19.66 8.37 -15.74
CA PRO A 902 18.78 9.34 -16.39
C PRO A 902 19.43 9.98 -17.61
N SER A 903 18.61 10.24 -18.63
CA SER A 903 18.99 10.94 -19.87
C SER A 903 18.64 12.44 -19.85
N GLN A 904 17.75 12.85 -18.94
CA GLN A 904 17.28 14.22 -18.76
C GLN A 904 17.78 14.78 -17.42
N ASN A 905 17.78 16.10 -17.28
CA ASN A 905 18.14 16.77 -16.02
C ASN A 905 17.38 16.18 -14.82
N ILE A 906 18.11 15.97 -13.73
CA ILE A 906 17.56 15.55 -12.46
C ILE A 906 17.10 16.80 -11.73
N TYR A 907 15.78 16.98 -11.63
CA TYR A 907 15.16 18.08 -10.91
C TYR A 907 15.03 17.74 -9.43
N LEU A 908 15.37 18.65 -8.53
CA LEU A 908 15.29 18.46 -7.09
C LEU A 908 14.16 19.31 -6.49
N PHE A 909 12.92 18.93 -6.79
CA PHE A 909 11.71 19.57 -6.28
C PHE A 909 10.91 18.59 -5.42
N GLY A 910 10.17 19.12 -4.45
CA GLY A 910 9.40 18.36 -3.47
C GLY A 910 9.97 18.54 -2.07
N THR A 911 9.14 18.40 -1.03
CA THR A 911 9.57 18.59 0.37
C THR A 911 10.69 17.63 0.77
N ASN A 912 10.63 16.37 0.31
CA ASN A 912 11.65 15.36 0.59
C ASN A 912 13.00 15.60 -0.13
N ALA A 913 13.07 16.51 -1.11
CA ALA A 913 14.34 16.89 -1.73
C ALA A 913 15.30 17.55 -0.71
N CYS A 914 14.79 18.03 0.43
CA CYS A 914 15.61 18.57 1.52
C CYS A 914 16.71 17.60 2.00
N TYR A 915 16.44 16.29 2.04
CA TYR A 915 17.43 15.27 2.40
C TYR A 915 18.59 15.23 1.40
N LEU A 916 18.28 15.39 0.11
CA LEU A 916 19.27 15.40 -0.98
C LEU A 916 20.13 16.67 -0.91
N PHE A 917 19.53 17.84 -0.73
CA PHE A 917 20.28 19.08 -0.52
C PHE A 917 21.15 19.03 0.74
N PHE A 918 20.63 18.48 1.83
CA PHE A 918 21.37 18.31 3.08
C PHE A 918 22.62 17.47 2.87
N ILE A 919 22.50 16.28 2.26
CA ILE A 919 23.67 15.42 2.04
C ILE A 919 24.63 15.99 1.01
N ARG A 920 24.16 16.71 -0.03
CA ARG A 920 25.03 17.41 -0.99
C ARG A 920 25.90 18.45 -0.27
N GLY A 921 25.27 19.32 0.53
CA GLY A 921 25.96 20.35 1.29
C GLY A 921 26.89 19.79 2.37
N LEU A 922 26.44 18.77 3.11
CA LEU A 922 27.24 18.13 4.16
C LEU A 922 28.45 17.39 3.57
N PHE A 923 28.28 16.70 2.43
CA PHE A 923 29.39 16.07 1.73
C PHE A 923 30.40 17.10 1.22
N MET A 924 29.91 18.23 0.68
CA MET A 924 30.77 19.35 0.28
C MET A 924 31.56 19.93 1.44
N LEU A 925 30.94 20.08 2.61
CA LEU A 925 31.64 20.48 3.83
C LEU A 925 32.74 19.46 4.18
N CYS A 926 32.43 18.17 4.17
CA CYS A 926 33.31 17.12 4.67
C CYS A 926 34.47 16.71 3.72
N SER A 927 34.25 16.71 2.42
CA SER A 927 35.22 16.20 1.42
C SER A 927 36.40 17.16 1.19
N ASN A 928 37.44 16.72 0.47
CA ASN A 928 38.52 17.58 -0.04
C ASN A 928 38.41 17.80 -1.57
N GLY A 929 37.23 17.59 -2.16
CA GLY A 929 36.94 17.96 -3.55
C GLY A 929 36.83 19.48 -3.72
N ALA A 930 37.28 20.02 -4.86
CA ALA A 930 37.15 21.44 -5.18
C ALA A 930 35.72 21.80 -5.60
N SER A 931 35.05 20.91 -6.34
CA SER A 931 33.62 21.01 -6.69
C SER A 931 32.82 19.80 -6.19
N GLU A 932 31.49 19.84 -6.37
CA GLU A 932 30.54 18.87 -5.81
C GLU A 932 30.73 17.42 -6.30
N PHE A 933 31.12 17.26 -7.56
CA PHE A 933 31.21 15.96 -8.23
C PHE A 933 32.64 15.58 -8.64
N ASP A 934 33.63 16.39 -8.28
CA ASP A 934 35.04 16.08 -8.52
C ASP A 934 35.55 14.95 -7.61
N ASP A 935 36.60 14.29 -8.07
CA ASP A 935 37.38 13.37 -7.24
C ASP A 935 38.21 14.10 -6.17
N ASP A 936 38.56 13.38 -5.10
CA ASP A 936 39.24 13.96 -3.93
C ASP A 936 40.69 14.32 -4.30
N ALA A 937 40.98 15.62 -4.50
CA ALA A 937 42.25 16.10 -5.07
C ALA A 937 43.37 16.34 -4.04
N GLY A 938 43.28 15.78 -2.82
CA GLY A 938 44.36 15.87 -1.83
C GLY A 938 44.53 17.21 -1.12
N GLY A 939 43.61 18.17 -1.29
CA GLY A 939 43.55 19.40 -0.48
C GLY A 939 44.35 20.60 -1.01
N GLU A 940 45.37 20.39 -1.83
CA GLU A 940 46.20 21.45 -2.40
C GLU A 940 45.45 22.19 -3.52
N GLY A 941 45.35 23.52 -3.45
CA GLY A 941 44.73 24.36 -4.48
C GLY A 941 43.20 24.54 -4.40
N ILE A 942 42.56 24.17 -3.28
CA ILE A 942 41.11 24.40 -3.08
C ILE A 942 40.83 25.87 -2.75
N ASP A 943 39.93 26.51 -3.51
CA ASP A 943 39.27 27.76 -3.08
C ASP A 943 38.25 27.45 -1.98
N TRP A 944 38.72 27.51 -0.73
CA TRP A 944 37.89 27.24 0.45
C TRP A 944 36.72 28.20 0.59
N ASN A 945 36.84 29.45 0.14
CA ASN A 945 35.75 30.42 0.27
C ASN A 945 34.63 30.07 -0.72
N ALA A 946 34.95 29.80 -1.98
CA ALA A 946 33.96 29.40 -2.98
C ALA A 946 33.27 28.09 -2.61
N LYS A 947 34.05 27.09 -2.15
CA LYS A 947 33.54 25.80 -1.70
C LYS A 947 32.58 25.90 -0.52
N LEU A 948 33.00 26.59 0.55
CA LEU A 948 32.16 26.75 1.75
C LEU A 948 30.93 27.60 1.45
N LEU A 949 31.03 28.60 0.57
CA LEU A 949 29.87 29.37 0.09
C LEU A 949 28.88 28.46 -0.64
N HIS A 950 29.35 27.59 -1.55
CA HIS A 950 28.47 26.65 -2.24
C HIS A 950 27.82 25.64 -1.27
N ALA A 951 28.58 25.12 -0.30
CA ALA A 951 28.05 24.26 0.76
C ALA A 951 26.96 24.96 1.59
N THR A 952 27.18 26.22 1.97
CA THR A 952 26.18 27.05 2.65
C THR A 952 24.93 27.22 1.80
N ARG A 953 25.05 27.50 0.50
CA ARG A 953 23.88 27.64 -0.40
C ARG A 953 23.06 26.35 -0.46
N LEU A 954 23.71 25.19 -0.60
CA LEU A 954 23.03 23.89 -0.58
C LEU A 954 22.32 23.60 0.75
N LEU A 955 22.98 23.88 1.87
CA LEU A 955 22.40 23.70 3.21
C LEU A 955 21.26 24.70 3.47
N ASN A 956 21.37 25.92 2.95
CA ASN A 956 20.30 26.91 2.97
C ASN A 956 19.08 26.44 2.19
N THR A 957 19.27 25.89 0.99
CA THR A 957 18.18 25.27 0.23
C THR A 957 17.60 24.07 0.98
N ALA A 958 18.43 23.25 1.63
CA ALA A 958 17.97 22.10 2.41
C ALA A 958 17.01 22.50 3.52
N TRP A 959 17.38 23.45 4.37
CA TRP A 959 16.51 23.88 5.46
C TRP A 959 15.35 24.74 4.96
N ALA A 960 15.50 25.53 3.90
CA ALA A 960 14.41 26.31 3.32
C ALA A 960 13.29 25.44 2.75
N LEU A 961 13.63 24.29 2.15
CA LEU A 961 12.66 23.29 1.70
C LEU A 961 11.99 22.53 2.86
N ALA A 962 12.73 22.37 3.96
CA ALA A 962 12.29 21.61 5.14
C ALA A 962 11.54 22.47 6.15
N GLU A 963 11.71 23.80 6.15
CA GLU A 963 10.97 24.70 7.03
C GLU A 963 9.62 25.04 6.39
N GLU A 964 8.56 25.12 7.21
CA GLU A 964 7.24 25.50 6.72
C GLU A 964 7.26 26.92 6.13
N GLY A 965 6.81 27.03 4.88
CA GLY A 965 6.65 28.30 4.19
C GLY A 965 5.26 28.93 4.37
N GLY A 966 5.20 30.26 4.29
CA GLY A 966 3.95 31.04 4.34
C GLY A 966 3.50 31.48 5.74
N MET A 967 2.39 32.21 5.78
CA MET A 967 1.72 32.68 7.00
C MET A 967 0.29 32.17 7.03
N VAL A 968 -0.21 31.82 8.22
CA VAL A 968 -1.60 31.39 8.39
C VAL A 968 -2.42 32.50 9.03
N GLU A 969 -3.47 32.91 8.34
CA GLU A 969 -4.41 33.95 8.76
C GLU A 969 -5.79 33.34 8.99
N LYS A 970 -6.46 33.74 10.07
CA LYS A 970 -7.80 33.28 10.43
C LYS A 970 -8.84 34.25 9.90
N TYR A 971 -9.84 33.71 9.21
CA TYR A 971 -10.98 34.46 8.69
C TYR A 971 -12.29 33.78 9.06
N GLU A 972 -13.36 34.56 9.18
CA GLU A 972 -14.71 34.04 9.40
C GLU A 972 -15.54 34.28 8.14
N GLN A 973 -16.03 33.19 7.55
CA GLN A 973 -16.87 33.23 6.34
C GLN A 973 -18.14 32.43 6.62
N ASP A 974 -19.30 33.07 6.45
CA ASP A 974 -20.62 32.47 6.72
C ASP A 974 -20.77 31.84 8.13
N GLY A 975 -20.11 32.43 9.14
CA GLY A 975 -20.12 31.93 10.53
C GLY A 975 -19.30 30.67 10.76
N LYS A 976 -18.46 30.27 9.81
CA LYS A 976 -17.46 29.21 9.96
C LYS A 976 -16.05 29.79 9.95
N GLU A 977 -15.21 29.26 10.83
CA GLU A 977 -13.79 29.61 10.85
C GLU A 977 -13.08 28.96 9.65
N THR A 978 -12.32 29.78 8.93
CA THR A 978 -11.52 29.37 7.77
C THR A 978 -10.09 29.87 7.96
N TYR A 979 -9.13 29.13 7.43
CA TYR A 979 -7.70 29.42 7.58
C TYR A 979 -7.08 29.62 6.20
N ARG A 980 -6.54 30.82 5.97
CA ARG A 980 -5.85 31.17 4.72
C ARG A 980 -4.36 31.05 4.91
N LEU A 981 -3.71 30.26 4.07
CA LEU A 981 -2.26 30.18 3.97
C LEU A 981 -1.77 31.10 2.86
N THR A 982 -1.12 32.20 3.25
CA THR A 982 -0.54 33.20 2.34
C THR A 982 0.93 32.91 2.07
N ARG A 983 1.37 33.10 0.82
CA ARG A 983 2.75 32.87 0.37
C ARG A 983 3.45 34.21 0.15
N SER A 984 4.55 34.43 0.84
CA SER A 984 5.26 35.71 0.90
C SER A 984 6.63 35.65 0.22
N PHE A 985 6.64 35.52 -1.12
CA PHE A 985 7.89 35.45 -1.89
C PHE A 985 8.75 36.73 -1.86
N ASN A 986 8.17 37.89 -1.49
CA ASN A 986 8.85 39.19 -1.46
C ASN A 986 8.97 39.76 -0.04
N CYS A 987 10.17 39.68 0.54
CA CYS A 987 10.47 40.22 1.88
C CYS A 987 10.87 41.72 1.89
N ASN A 988 10.36 42.57 0.99
CA ASN A 988 10.71 44.00 0.97
C ASN A 988 9.61 44.97 1.43
N GLY A 989 8.41 44.49 1.78
CA GLY A 989 7.24 45.35 1.95
C GLY A 989 6.79 45.64 3.38
N ASN A 990 6.56 44.62 4.22
CA ASN A 990 5.79 44.79 5.45
C ASN A 990 6.13 43.81 6.58
N ARG A 991 7.40 43.37 6.68
CA ARG A 991 7.92 42.91 7.98
C ARG A 991 8.24 44.14 8.83
N SER A 992 7.23 44.93 9.20
CA SER A 992 7.40 45.98 10.21
C SER A 992 7.57 45.29 11.57
N GLY A 993 8.79 44.81 11.86
CA GLY A 993 9.16 44.38 13.22
C GLY A 993 10.15 43.23 13.38
N THR A 994 10.57 42.48 12.35
CA THR A 994 11.44 41.30 12.55
C THR A 994 12.90 41.57 12.17
N ALA A 995 13.65 42.18 13.10
CA ALA A 995 15.06 42.54 12.94
C ALA A 995 16.04 41.36 12.80
N ASN A 996 15.59 40.09 12.83
CA ASN A 996 16.44 38.90 12.97
C ASN A 996 16.25 37.81 11.88
N SER A 997 15.63 38.08 10.72
CA SER A 997 15.47 37.03 9.70
C SER A 997 16.62 36.98 8.69
N VAL A 998 17.34 35.86 8.67
CA VAL A 998 18.31 35.50 7.62
C VAL A 998 17.61 35.50 6.26
N SER A 999 18.09 36.33 5.33
CA SER A 999 17.47 36.51 4.01
C SER A 999 18.53 36.29 2.92
N PHE A 1000 18.71 35.03 2.53
CA PHE A 1000 19.45 34.70 1.30
C PHE A 1000 18.47 34.60 0.13
N PRO A 1001 18.83 35.06 -1.08
CA PRO A 1001 17.94 35.01 -2.25
C PRO A 1001 17.36 33.61 -2.50
N GLU A 1002 18.19 32.57 -2.40
CA GLU A 1002 17.77 31.17 -2.61
C GLU A 1002 16.65 30.73 -1.66
N ILE A 1003 16.68 31.17 -0.40
CA ILE A 1003 15.67 30.84 0.61
C ILE A 1003 14.34 31.47 0.24
N ASN A 1004 14.35 32.76 -0.07
CA ASN A 1004 13.13 33.52 -0.38
C ASN A 1004 12.40 32.98 -1.60
N SER A 1005 13.15 32.45 -2.58
CA SER A 1005 12.60 31.87 -3.80
C SER A 1005 11.98 30.47 -3.63
N ILE A 1006 12.30 29.76 -2.56
CA ILE A 1006 11.99 28.32 -2.42
C ILE A 1006 11.09 28.03 -1.23
N ARG A 1007 11.30 28.69 -0.08
CA ARG A 1007 10.61 28.35 1.18
C ARG A 1007 9.09 28.33 1.03
N ASP A 1008 8.52 29.37 0.44
CA ASP A 1008 7.07 29.53 0.36
C ASP A 1008 6.43 28.70 -0.79
N LEU A 1009 7.23 27.89 -1.51
CA LEU A 1009 6.69 26.84 -2.38
C LEU A 1009 6.13 25.66 -1.56
N TYR A 1010 6.66 25.44 -0.35
CA TYR A 1010 6.41 24.26 0.46
C TYR A 1010 5.85 24.63 1.85
N PRO A 1011 4.52 24.63 2.03
CA PRO A 1011 3.87 24.91 3.32
C PRO A 1011 3.92 23.74 4.32
N ARG A 1012 4.83 22.78 4.13
CA ARG A 1012 5.00 21.59 4.96
C ARG A 1012 6.41 21.56 5.52
N ARG A 1013 6.53 21.21 6.81
CA ARG A 1013 7.81 21.02 7.49
C ARG A 1013 8.36 19.58 7.31
N ILE A 1014 9.68 19.45 7.25
CA ILE A 1014 10.40 18.20 7.50
C ILE A 1014 11.24 18.43 8.76
N SER A 1015 10.79 17.85 9.86
CA SER A 1015 11.14 18.28 11.22
C SER A 1015 12.65 18.43 11.46
N GLU A 1016 13.42 17.34 11.42
CA GLU A 1016 14.84 17.32 11.81
C GLU A 1016 15.75 18.10 10.84
N ILE A 1017 15.50 18.01 9.53
CA ILE A 1017 16.37 18.61 8.50
C ILE A 1017 16.35 20.13 8.54
N ALA A 1018 15.22 20.74 8.93
CA ALA A 1018 15.11 22.19 9.08
C ALA A 1018 16.14 22.75 10.08
N ASP A 1019 16.33 22.10 11.23
CA ASP A 1019 17.28 22.56 12.25
C ASP A 1019 18.72 22.12 11.94
N LEU A 1020 18.92 20.88 11.45
CA LEU A 1020 20.24 20.39 11.07
C LEU A 1020 20.85 21.18 9.91
N GLY A 1021 20.05 21.56 8.91
CA GLY A 1021 20.51 22.38 7.79
C GLY A 1021 20.99 23.75 8.24
N LYS A 1022 20.27 24.42 9.16
CA LYS A 1022 20.68 25.70 9.76
C LYS A 1022 21.99 25.58 10.54
N LEU A 1023 22.11 24.53 11.35
CA LEU A 1023 23.30 24.25 12.17
C LEU A 1023 24.55 24.04 11.30
N PHE A 1024 24.48 23.21 10.27
CA PHE A 1024 25.62 22.98 9.38
C PHE A 1024 25.88 24.15 8.42
N ALA A 1025 24.86 24.94 8.06
CA ALA A 1025 25.06 26.20 7.34
C ALA A 1025 25.85 27.18 8.20
N ALA A 1026 25.50 27.33 9.48
CA ALA A 1026 26.26 28.12 10.45
C ALA A 1026 27.70 27.61 10.63
N ALA A 1027 27.91 26.29 10.66
CA ALA A 1027 29.25 25.70 10.69
C ALA A 1027 30.10 26.12 9.46
N CYS A 1028 29.51 26.13 8.26
CA CYS A 1028 30.19 26.62 7.06
C CYS A 1028 30.52 28.11 7.16
N LEU A 1029 29.60 28.94 7.67
CA LEU A 1029 29.84 30.38 7.86
C LEU A 1029 30.94 30.67 8.89
N VAL A 1030 30.97 29.93 10.00
CA VAL A 1030 32.04 30.02 11.02
C VAL A 1030 33.40 29.71 10.41
N LEU A 1031 33.49 28.68 9.56
CA LEU A 1031 34.73 28.34 8.84
C LEU A 1031 35.14 29.37 7.78
N ARG A 1032 34.21 30.22 7.31
CA ARG A 1032 34.48 31.31 6.35
C ARG A 1032 34.96 32.60 7.01
N LEU A 1033 34.73 32.83 8.30
CA LEU A 1033 35.19 34.02 9.03
C LEU A 1033 36.68 34.39 8.80
N PRO A 1034 37.64 33.44 8.81
CA PRO A 1034 39.04 33.78 8.55
C PRO A 1034 39.37 34.05 7.07
N LEU A 1035 38.48 33.70 6.14
CA LEU A 1035 38.67 33.81 4.68
C LEU A 1035 38.12 35.11 4.09
N VAL A 1036 37.22 35.79 4.80
CA VAL A 1036 36.59 37.04 4.35
C VAL A 1036 37.32 38.28 4.85
N SER A 1037 37.13 39.39 4.14
CA SER A 1037 37.73 40.68 4.48
C SER A 1037 37.26 41.17 5.87
N MET A 1038 38.07 41.98 6.56
CA MET A 1038 37.71 42.51 7.88
C MET A 1038 36.39 43.32 7.88
N GLY A 1039 36.03 43.93 6.74
CA GLY A 1039 34.78 44.68 6.59
C GLY A 1039 33.53 43.80 6.52
N ASP A 1040 33.65 42.57 6.03
CA ASP A 1040 32.50 41.65 5.83
C ASP A 1040 32.21 40.78 7.07
N ARG A 1041 33.16 40.68 8.00
CA ARG A 1041 33.05 39.86 9.22
C ARG A 1041 31.85 40.21 10.12
N PRO A 1042 31.50 41.49 10.35
CA PRO A 1042 30.34 41.84 11.17
C PRO A 1042 29.02 41.32 10.57
N SER A 1043 28.86 41.41 9.25
CA SER A 1043 27.69 40.87 8.53
C SER A 1043 27.63 39.35 8.68
N LEU A 1044 28.75 38.66 8.45
CA LEU A 1044 28.80 37.21 8.55
C LEU A 1044 28.50 36.70 9.97
N ASN A 1045 28.98 37.42 11.00
CA ASN A 1045 28.64 37.11 12.40
C ASN A 1045 27.15 37.31 12.70
N ALA A 1046 26.54 38.38 12.19
CA ALA A 1046 25.10 38.59 12.34
C ALA A 1046 24.29 37.47 11.68
N ASP A 1047 24.71 36.99 10.50
CA ASP A 1047 24.09 35.86 9.82
C ASP A 1047 24.21 34.56 10.62
N ILE A 1048 25.37 34.29 11.23
CA ILE A 1048 25.60 33.14 12.12
C ILE A 1048 24.66 33.20 13.32
N ASP A 1049 24.64 34.32 14.03
CA ASP A 1049 23.83 34.48 15.24
C ASP A 1049 22.32 34.38 14.91
N ALA A 1050 21.91 34.93 13.78
CA ALA A 1050 20.54 34.83 13.29
C ALA A 1050 20.15 33.37 12.96
N LEU A 1051 21.00 32.60 12.27
CA LEU A 1051 20.76 31.17 12.03
C LEU A 1051 20.62 30.39 13.34
N LEU A 1052 21.55 30.57 14.28
CA LEU A 1052 21.56 29.83 15.55
C LEU A 1052 20.35 30.22 16.43
N SER A 1053 19.93 31.48 16.42
CA SER A 1053 18.72 31.93 17.15
C SER A 1053 17.41 31.41 16.53
N SER A 1054 17.43 30.97 15.27
CA SER A 1054 16.27 30.48 14.54
C SER A 1054 16.00 28.97 14.66
N LEU A 1055 16.80 28.26 15.46
CA LEU A 1055 16.62 26.83 15.73
C LEU A 1055 15.30 26.55 16.48
N HIS A 1056 14.74 25.37 16.25
CA HIS A 1056 13.44 24.90 16.74
C HIS A 1056 12.24 25.73 16.25
N SER A 1057 12.48 26.71 15.37
CA SER A 1057 11.55 27.73 14.91
C SER A 1057 10.75 28.40 16.05
N SER A 1058 11.37 28.48 17.24
CA SER A 1058 10.78 29.04 18.46
C SER A 1058 10.27 30.47 18.22
N TYR A 1059 11.02 31.22 17.43
CA TYR A 1059 10.69 32.59 17.08
C TYR A 1059 9.45 32.68 16.17
N SER A 1060 9.32 31.87 15.10
CA SER A 1060 8.15 31.96 14.22
C SER A 1060 6.87 31.59 14.96
N LEU A 1061 6.93 30.55 15.79
CA LEU A 1061 5.82 30.12 16.64
C LEU A 1061 5.40 31.24 17.59
N GLN A 1062 6.34 31.88 18.29
CA GLN A 1062 6.03 32.95 19.25
C GLN A 1062 5.32 34.18 18.65
N HIS A 1063 5.47 34.43 17.35
CA HIS A 1063 5.01 35.66 16.71
C HIS A 1063 3.74 35.48 15.85
N SER A 1064 3.20 34.26 15.72
CA SER A 1064 1.94 33.98 15.01
C SER A 1064 0.92 33.28 15.91
N HIS A 1065 -0.05 34.03 16.43
CA HIS A 1065 -1.10 33.51 17.32
C HIS A 1065 -1.94 32.43 16.64
N THR A 1066 -2.40 32.68 15.41
CA THR A 1066 -3.22 31.74 14.64
C THR A 1066 -2.50 30.43 14.39
N HIS A 1067 -1.21 30.49 14.07
CA HIS A 1067 -0.42 29.29 13.83
C HIS A 1067 -0.17 28.51 15.14
N GLN A 1068 0.05 29.19 16.27
CA GLN A 1068 0.07 28.53 17.58
C GLN A 1068 -1.24 27.83 17.91
N GLU A 1069 -2.39 28.46 17.65
CA GLU A 1069 -3.71 27.86 17.90
C GLU A 1069 -3.88 26.57 17.10
N LEU A 1070 -3.52 26.55 15.81
CA LEU A 1070 -3.56 25.36 14.96
C LEU A 1070 -2.68 24.22 15.48
N LEU A 1071 -1.55 24.57 16.09
CA LEU A 1071 -0.62 23.62 16.70
C LEU A 1071 -0.93 23.32 18.18
N GLN A 1072 -2.10 23.71 18.67
CA GLN A 1072 -2.53 23.53 20.07
C GLN A 1072 -1.49 24.06 21.07
N HIS A 1073 -0.93 25.24 20.76
CA HIS A 1073 0.08 25.97 21.51
C HIS A 1073 1.36 25.17 21.79
N GLN A 1074 1.75 24.25 20.90
CA GLN A 1074 3.07 23.61 20.97
C GLN A 1074 4.16 24.68 20.91
N ARG A 1075 5.06 24.70 21.90
CA ARG A 1075 6.02 25.81 22.08
C ARG A 1075 7.17 25.81 21.07
N ARG A 1076 7.56 24.63 20.59
CA ARG A 1076 8.73 24.44 19.72
C ARG A 1076 8.64 23.14 18.94
N TYR A 1077 9.33 23.08 17.82
CA TYR A 1077 9.57 21.85 17.07
C TYR A 1077 10.83 21.13 17.58
N ASN A 1078 10.90 19.81 17.36
CA ASN A 1078 12.09 19.00 17.67
C ASN A 1078 12.62 19.12 19.10
N GLY A 1079 11.75 19.27 20.10
CA GLY A 1079 12.17 19.33 21.51
C GLY A 1079 13.02 18.12 21.94
N HIS A 1080 12.84 16.97 21.29
CA HIS A 1080 13.68 15.79 21.49
C HIS A 1080 15.18 15.97 21.16
N LEU A 1081 15.55 16.95 20.32
CA LEU A 1081 16.93 17.26 19.95
C LEU A 1081 17.51 18.49 20.66
N GLU A 1082 16.77 19.13 21.57
CA GLU A 1082 17.21 20.37 22.26
C GLU A 1082 18.62 20.27 22.82
N ARG A 1083 18.92 19.20 23.58
CA ARG A 1083 20.25 19.02 24.19
C ARG A 1083 21.37 18.94 23.15
N TYR A 1084 21.10 18.28 22.02
CA TYR A 1084 22.06 18.21 20.93
C TYR A 1084 22.27 19.59 20.29
N ALA A 1085 21.17 20.31 20.01
CA ALA A 1085 21.21 21.65 19.44
C ALA A 1085 21.99 22.63 20.34
N ASP A 1086 21.71 22.65 21.65
CA ASP A 1086 22.39 23.52 22.62
C ASP A 1086 23.90 23.24 22.68
N GLN A 1087 24.30 21.97 22.72
CA GLN A 1087 25.71 21.58 22.74
C GLN A 1087 26.42 21.99 21.43
N ALA A 1088 25.75 21.82 20.30
CA ALA A 1088 26.28 22.21 19.00
C ALA A 1088 26.40 23.75 18.86
N VAL A 1089 25.41 24.50 19.32
CA VAL A 1089 25.44 25.98 19.37
C VAL A 1089 26.63 26.45 20.21
N ASN A 1090 26.82 25.88 21.40
CA ASN A 1090 27.98 26.19 22.26
C ASN A 1090 29.31 25.87 21.58
N CYS A 1091 29.38 24.74 20.85
CA CYS A 1091 30.55 24.38 20.06
C CYS A 1091 30.84 25.43 18.99
N LEU A 1092 29.83 25.80 18.18
CA LEU A 1092 29.96 26.78 17.10
C LEU A 1092 30.36 28.16 17.61
N GLN A 1093 29.76 28.64 18.71
CA GLN A 1093 30.11 29.93 19.32
C GLN A 1093 31.55 29.97 19.83
N ARG A 1094 32.08 28.85 20.34
CA ARG A 1094 33.49 28.76 20.73
C ARG A 1094 34.40 28.88 19.50
N TYR A 1095 34.08 28.19 18.41
CA TYR A 1095 34.84 28.29 17.16
C TYR A 1095 34.73 29.68 16.50
N GLN A 1096 33.57 30.33 16.59
CA GLN A 1096 33.32 31.70 16.15
C GLN A 1096 34.23 32.71 16.88
N ARG A 1097 34.45 32.50 18.19
CA ARG A 1097 35.34 33.35 19.01
C ARG A 1097 36.83 33.06 18.77
N SER A 1098 37.19 31.84 18.39
CA SER A 1098 38.58 31.46 18.10
C SER A 1098 38.92 31.67 16.61
N THR A 1099 39.43 32.85 16.27
CA THR A 1099 39.84 33.11 14.88
C THR A 1099 41.15 32.37 14.55
N SER A 1100 41.04 31.28 13.78
CA SER A 1100 42.21 30.55 13.27
C SER A 1100 42.80 31.26 12.03
N PRO A 1101 44.10 31.11 11.74
CA PRO A 1101 44.68 31.63 10.49
C PRO A 1101 44.07 30.95 9.25
N ALA A 1102 43.98 31.68 8.14
CA ALA A 1102 43.36 31.22 6.88
C ALA A 1102 44.03 29.97 6.28
N GLU A 1103 45.32 29.75 6.55
CA GLU A 1103 46.09 28.60 6.06
C GLU A 1103 45.69 27.26 6.72
N GLU A 1104 44.98 27.28 7.86
CA GLU A 1104 44.62 26.07 8.62
C GLU A 1104 43.15 25.62 8.45
N VAL A 1105 42.39 26.20 7.50
CA VAL A 1105 40.93 25.96 7.38
C VAL A 1105 40.57 24.47 7.27
N ALA A 1106 41.35 23.66 6.54
CA ALA A 1106 41.12 22.22 6.42
C ALA A 1106 41.17 21.49 7.78
N LYS A 1107 42.13 21.87 8.63
CA LYS A 1107 42.34 21.29 9.98
C LYS A 1107 41.27 21.77 10.94
N THR A 1108 40.95 23.07 10.93
CA THR A 1108 39.87 23.65 11.74
C THR A 1108 38.52 23.04 11.37
N ARG A 1109 38.24 22.86 10.08
CA ARG A 1109 37.06 22.12 9.60
C ARG A 1109 37.01 20.71 10.18
N ASN A 1110 38.10 19.95 10.06
CA ASN A 1110 38.09 18.56 10.52
C ASN A 1110 37.82 18.45 12.03
N ASN A 1111 38.40 19.35 12.83
CA ASN A 1111 38.14 19.39 14.26
C ASN A 1111 36.70 19.79 14.57
N LEU A 1112 36.18 20.85 13.93
CA LEU A 1112 34.82 21.31 14.15
C LEU A 1112 33.79 20.23 13.78
N VAL A 1113 33.89 19.65 12.59
CA VAL A 1113 32.96 18.61 12.11
C VAL A 1113 33.01 17.39 13.01
N LYS A 1114 34.22 16.96 13.41
CA LYS A 1114 34.40 15.86 14.35
C LYS A 1114 33.69 16.14 15.68
N GLU A 1115 33.89 17.31 16.27
CA GLU A 1115 33.25 17.66 17.55
C GLU A 1115 31.72 17.71 17.41
N LEU A 1116 31.18 18.27 16.31
CA LEU A 1116 29.74 18.25 16.04
C LEU A 1116 29.18 16.82 15.94
N PHE A 1117 29.91 15.90 15.31
CA PHE A 1117 29.52 14.50 15.20
C PHE A 1117 29.65 13.73 16.51
N GLU A 1118 30.66 14.03 17.34
CA GLU A 1118 30.84 13.43 18.68
C GLU A 1118 29.71 13.81 19.65
N ILE A 1119 29.15 15.02 19.54
CA ILE A 1119 27.97 15.44 20.32
C ILE A 1119 26.81 14.45 20.10
N MET A 1120 26.56 13.99 18.87
CA MET A 1120 25.53 12.97 18.58
C MET A 1120 25.82 11.58 19.18
N LEU A 1121 27.08 11.27 19.52
CA LEU A 1121 27.46 10.02 20.18
C LEU A 1121 27.27 10.08 21.71
N SER A 1122 27.19 11.30 22.26
CA SER A 1122 27.05 11.55 23.70
C SER A 1122 25.60 11.66 24.19
N GLY A 1123 24.64 11.78 23.26
CA GLY A 1123 23.20 12.03 23.48
C GLY A 1123 22.41 10.95 24.19
#